data_AF-A0A261Y822-F1
#
_entry.id   AF-A0A261Y822-F1
#
_cell.length_a   1.000
_cell.length_b   1.000
_cell.length_c   1.000
_cell.angle_alpha   90.00
_cell.angle_beta   90.00
_cell.angle_gamma   90.00
#
_symmetry.space_group_name_H-M   'P 1'
#
loop_
_entity.id
_entity.type
_entity.pdbx_description
1 polymer ?
#
loop_
_entity_poly.entity_id
_entity_poly.type
_entity_poly.pdbx_seq_one_letter_code
_entity_poly.pdbx_strand_id
1 'polypeptide(L)'
;MPSSKDMQYVRLGKSGLKVSRRAVGCAGFGLDWMIGEEDALPMIKKCYDAGLNFFDTAARIESQTYFEAVERSLSNLQLDYVDLYQIHRFDPVTPIEETMEALHDLVKSGKVRYIGASSMWAWQLAKMNYVAGKNGWTKFITMQNQYNLLYREAERELNPYCLDASIGLIPWAPLAGGKLMGRNRNTARSQTVTKFYGDFTDEDDVVIARVAEVAKKKGIPASQVGLAWLLSKPAVSAPIVDISKDHHLTDAIAALSVTLMDEEIKYMEEPYKPKRTNAGVFKWSGNSGQPALQSLFTAIMPSSQDMQYVRLGQSGIKVSRLAVGCAGYGSKKFHDWALEEEDAIPLIKKCYDAGLNFFDTADMYSNGVSERILGKAIKQHGIPRENIVVATKCYNFSHPTDPGFRPDLRKVSIEREHYFVNQHGLSRKHIFEAVDRSLKNLQLEYIDLFQIHRFDPETPVEETMKALHDVVKSGKVRYIGASSMWAWQFAKMNFVAEKNGWTKFITMQNQYNLLYREEEREMNSYCLDAGVGVIPWAPLAGGKVMGRNRGTARAKTSENMYGGFTDADDLVIDRIAEIAKKKGISHSQVGLAWLLSKPAVSAPILGITKEKYLDDAIAALSVTLTEEEVKYLEEPYKPKHINGHI
;
A
#
# COMPACT_ATOMS: atom_id res chain seq x y z
N MET A 1 41.52 -19.95 -8.86
CA MET A 1 40.97 -18.76 -8.19
C MET A 1 41.10 -17.57 -9.13
N PRO A 2 40.04 -16.78 -9.39
CA PRO A 2 40.19 -15.55 -10.17
C PRO A 2 41.08 -14.55 -9.39
N SER A 3 41.91 -13.79 -10.11
CA SER A 3 42.86 -12.85 -9.50
C SER A 3 42.16 -11.74 -8.72
N SER A 4 42.81 -11.20 -7.68
CA SER A 4 42.27 -10.11 -6.83
C SER A 4 41.97 -8.80 -7.59
N LYS A 5 42.36 -8.69 -8.87
CA LYS A 5 42.16 -7.50 -9.71
C LYS A 5 40.74 -7.34 -10.28
N ASP A 6 39.88 -8.36 -10.19
CA ASP A 6 38.51 -8.33 -10.75
C ASP A 6 37.39 -8.15 -9.69
N MET A 7 37.72 -7.72 -8.47
CA MET A 7 36.73 -7.57 -7.39
C MET A 7 36.01 -6.20 -7.45
N GLN A 8 34.75 -6.22 -7.87
CA GLN A 8 33.84 -5.07 -7.78
C GLN A 8 33.25 -4.96 -6.35
N TYR A 9 33.51 -3.84 -5.68
CA TYR A 9 32.94 -3.52 -4.36
C TYR A 9 31.88 -2.43 -4.49
N VAL A 10 30.80 -2.55 -3.70
CA VAL A 10 29.70 -1.58 -3.64
C VAL A 10 29.46 -1.15 -2.20
N ARG A 11 29.04 0.10 -2.00
CA ARG A 11 28.58 0.56 -0.68
C ARG A 11 27.15 0.08 -0.45
N LEU A 12 26.85 -0.37 0.76
CA LEU A 12 25.47 -0.64 1.17
C LEU A 12 24.78 0.68 1.51
N GLY A 13 23.90 1.14 0.61
CA GLY A 13 23.25 2.44 0.74
C GLY A 13 24.27 3.60 0.79
N LYS A 14 24.05 4.57 1.69
CA LYS A 14 25.00 5.67 1.99
C LYS A 14 26.07 5.34 3.05
N SER A 15 26.14 4.09 3.53
CA SER A 15 27.07 3.73 4.59
C SER A 15 28.54 3.74 4.14
N GLY A 16 29.46 3.67 5.11
CA GLY A 16 30.88 3.43 4.87
C GLY A 16 31.19 1.96 4.52
N LEU A 17 30.24 1.04 4.73
CA LEU A 17 30.43 -0.39 4.54
C LEU A 17 30.49 -0.74 3.05
N LYS A 18 31.64 -1.24 2.60
CA LYS A 18 31.82 -1.79 1.26
C LYS A 18 31.69 -3.30 1.32
N VAL A 19 30.73 -3.85 0.60
CA VAL A 19 30.62 -5.30 0.40
C VAL A 19 31.07 -5.64 -1.01
N SER A 20 31.59 -6.85 -1.18
CA SER A 20 31.74 -7.41 -2.52
C SER A 20 30.37 -7.47 -3.18
N ARG A 21 30.26 -7.10 -4.46
CA ARG A 21 29.02 -7.28 -5.26
C ARG A 21 28.61 -8.76 -5.38
N ARG A 22 29.48 -9.67 -4.91
CA ARG A 22 29.33 -11.14 -4.84
C ARG A 22 28.83 -11.66 -3.49
N ALA A 23 28.05 -10.90 -2.72
CA ALA A 23 27.68 -11.25 -1.34
C ALA A 23 27.22 -12.72 -1.20
N VAL A 24 28.02 -13.53 -0.50
CA VAL A 24 27.69 -14.93 -0.17
C VAL A 24 26.98 -14.90 1.17
N GLY A 25 25.68 -15.17 1.17
CA GLY A 25 24.94 -15.34 2.41
C GLY A 25 24.89 -16.81 2.78
N CYS A 26 25.38 -17.16 3.96
CA CYS A 26 24.83 -18.31 4.65
C CYS A 26 23.43 -17.91 5.11
N ALA A 27 22.40 -18.36 4.40
CA ALA A 27 21.07 -18.42 4.98
C ALA A 27 21.15 -19.44 6.11
N GLY A 28 21.50 -18.99 7.32
CA GLY A 28 21.42 -19.80 8.53
C GLY A 28 19.95 -20.06 8.79
N PHE A 29 19.43 -21.16 8.24
CA PHE A 29 18.12 -21.66 8.57
C PHE A 29 18.16 -22.13 10.03
N GLY A 30 17.32 -21.53 10.88
CA GLY A 30 17.16 -21.95 12.27
C GLY A 30 16.71 -23.41 12.40
N LEU A 31 16.86 -24.00 13.58
CA LEU A 31 16.54 -25.41 13.83
C LEU A 31 15.08 -25.79 13.58
N ASP A 32 14.13 -24.85 13.64
CA ASP A 32 12.69 -25.14 13.48
C ASP A 32 12.31 -25.59 12.05
N TRP A 33 13.19 -25.36 11.07
CA TRP A 33 12.89 -25.58 9.65
C TRP A 33 13.31 -26.96 9.12
N MET A 34 13.98 -27.79 9.94
CA MET A 34 14.61 -29.05 9.50
C MET A 34 13.87 -30.33 9.91
N ILE A 35 12.84 -30.25 10.76
CA ILE A 35 12.21 -31.44 11.34
C ILE A 35 10.69 -31.37 11.10
N GLY A 36 10.10 -32.45 10.59
CA GLY A 36 8.66 -32.51 10.35
C GLY A 36 7.87 -32.34 11.64
N GLU A 37 6.59 -31.96 11.52
CA GLU A 37 5.67 -31.68 12.64
C GLU A 37 5.63 -32.80 13.69
N GLU A 38 5.78 -34.06 13.25
CA GLU A 38 5.78 -35.27 14.10
C GLU A 38 7.07 -35.45 14.94
N ASP A 39 8.20 -34.89 14.48
CA ASP A 39 9.50 -35.00 15.16
C ASP A 39 9.85 -33.73 15.99
N ALA A 40 9.18 -32.61 15.72
CA ALA A 40 9.38 -31.35 16.42
C ALA A 40 8.81 -31.39 17.85
N LEU A 41 7.63 -31.98 18.05
CA LEU A 41 6.91 -32.00 19.33
C LEU A 41 7.69 -32.67 20.49
N PRO A 42 8.32 -33.85 20.30
CA PRO A 42 9.14 -34.48 21.36
C PRO A 42 10.38 -33.66 21.72
N MET A 43 10.96 -32.94 20.75
CA MET A 43 12.15 -32.12 20.95
C MET A 43 11.81 -30.78 21.61
N ILE A 44 10.70 -30.15 21.22
CA ILE A 44 10.11 -28.97 21.86
C ILE A 44 9.77 -29.28 23.33
N LYS A 45 9.18 -30.45 23.60
CA LYS A 45 8.89 -30.90 24.96
C LYS A 45 10.17 -31.10 25.80
N LYS A 46 11.22 -31.68 25.22
CA LYS A 46 12.54 -31.80 25.88
C LYS A 46 13.18 -30.45 26.21
N CYS A 47 12.97 -29.44 25.36
CA CYS A 47 13.50 -28.09 25.59
C CYS A 47 12.69 -27.33 26.65
N TYR A 48 11.36 -27.47 26.63
CA TYR A 48 10.46 -26.95 27.66
C TYR A 48 10.75 -27.55 29.05
N ASP A 49 10.91 -28.87 29.11
CA ASP A 49 11.25 -29.61 30.35
C ASP A 49 12.67 -29.26 30.87
N ALA A 50 13.53 -28.66 30.02
CA ALA A 50 14.87 -28.17 30.36
C ALA A 50 14.94 -26.65 30.61
N GLY A 51 13.80 -25.94 30.61
CA GLY A 51 13.74 -24.49 30.84
C GLY A 51 14.21 -23.62 29.66
N LEU A 52 14.31 -24.19 28.45
CA LEU A 52 14.74 -23.50 27.24
C LEU A 52 13.51 -23.12 26.39
N ASN A 53 13.23 -21.82 26.30
CA ASN A 53 12.15 -21.28 25.46
C ASN A 53 12.56 -21.30 23.97
N PHE A 54 11.78 -21.96 23.12
CA PHE A 54 11.91 -21.89 21.66
C PHE A 54 10.97 -20.82 21.10
N PHE A 55 11.52 -19.97 20.22
CA PHE A 55 10.88 -18.81 19.62
C PHE A 55 10.35 -19.16 18.24
N ASP A 56 9.02 -19.25 18.07
CA ASP A 56 8.40 -18.92 16.79
C ASP A 56 7.07 -18.19 16.98
N THR A 57 6.88 -17.15 16.16
CA THR A 57 5.69 -16.33 15.95
C THR A 57 5.13 -15.47 17.11
N ALA A 58 5.36 -14.15 17.01
CA ALA A 58 4.60 -13.08 17.69
C ALA A 58 4.72 -12.96 19.23
N ALA A 59 5.73 -13.56 19.85
CA ALA A 59 6.10 -13.23 21.22
C ALA A 59 6.93 -11.93 21.25
N ARG A 60 6.64 -11.04 22.21
CA ARG A 60 7.39 -9.82 22.51
C ARG A 60 8.89 -10.11 22.52
N ILE A 61 9.66 -9.48 21.63
CA ILE A 61 11.13 -9.57 21.64
C ILE A 61 11.64 -8.51 22.62
N GLU A 62 11.98 -8.93 23.83
CA GLU A 62 12.60 -8.03 24.81
C GLU A 62 14.00 -7.61 24.35
N SER A 63 14.40 -6.37 24.68
CA SER A 63 15.71 -5.80 24.34
C SER A 63 16.91 -6.74 24.62
N GLN A 64 16.88 -7.48 25.73
CA GLN A 64 17.91 -8.44 26.12
C GLN A 64 18.06 -9.60 25.12
N THR A 65 16.97 -9.99 24.46
CA THR A 65 16.94 -11.08 23.46
C THR A 65 17.85 -10.77 22.27
N TYR A 66 17.96 -9.49 21.87
CA TYR A 66 18.85 -9.09 20.77
C TYR A 66 20.33 -9.27 21.13
N PHE A 67 20.70 -8.92 22.37
CA PHE A 67 22.07 -9.12 22.85
C PHE A 67 22.42 -10.61 22.93
N GLU A 68 21.56 -11.43 23.52
CA GLU A 68 21.79 -12.89 23.62
C GLU A 68 21.89 -13.55 22.24
N ALA A 69 21.05 -13.14 21.28
CA ALA A 69 21.09 -13.65 19.91
C ALA A 69 22.40 -13.27 19.19
N VAL A 70 22.88 -12.03 19.37
CA VAL A 70 24.16 -11.59 18.82
C VAL A 70 25.32 -12.33 19.49
N GLU A 71 25.34 -12.45 20.82
CA GLU A 71 26.39 -13.20 21.54
C GLU A 71 26.47 -14.65 21.08
N ARG A 72 25.32 -15.31 20.96
CA ARG A 72 25.26 -16.69 20.46
C ARG A 72 25.79 -16.79 19.04
N SER A 73 25.46 -15.81 18.19
CA SER A 73 25.96 -15.77 16.80
C SER A 73 27.47 -15.55 16.75
N LEU A 74 27.99 -14.61 17.55
CA LEU A 74 29.42 -14.33 17.68
C LEU A 74 30.20 -15.54 18.18
N SER A 75 29.69 -16.22 19.23
CA SER A 75 30.29 -17.44 19.75
C SER A 75 30.29 -18.57 18.71
N ASN A 76 29.19 -18.76 17.97
CA ASN A 76 29.10 -19.79 16.93
C ASN A 76 30.05 -19.53 15.75
N LEU A 77 30.20 -18.25 15.37
CA LEU A 77 31.07 -17.83 14.29
C LEU A 77 32.54 -17.68 14.72
N GLN A 78 32.81 -17.72 16.03
CA GLN A 78 34.11 -17.43 16.64
C GLN A 78 34.63 -16.04 16.23
N LEU A 79 33.75 -15.03 16.33
CA LEU A 79 34.03 -13.64 15.99
C LEU A 79 33.79 -12.72 17.19
N ASP A 80 34.53 -11.62 17.25
CA ASP A 80 34.32 -10.58 18.27
C ASP A 80 33.23 -9.57 17.86
N TYR A 81 32.96 -9.45 16.55
CA TYR A 81 31.92 -8.58 16.01
C TYR A 81 31.38 -9.07 14.67
N VAL A 82 30.20 -8.59 14.30
CA VAL A 82 29.64 -8.72 12.94
C VAL A 82 29.51 -7.35 12.26
N ASP A 83 29.84 -7.27 10.97
CA ASP A 83 29.74 -6.02 10.23
C ASP A 83 28.29 -5.59 10.02
N LEU A 84 27.39 -6.54 9.72
CA LEU A 84 25.99 -6.27 9.46
C LEU A 84 25.11 -7.27 10.22
N TYR A 85 24.30 -6.76 11.14
CA TYR A 85 23.27 -7.55 11.81
C TYR A 85 21.90 -7.31 11.17
N GLN A 86 21.24 -8.38 10.73
CA GLN A 86 19.94 -8.33 10.05
C GLN A 86 18.84 -8.82 11.02
N ILE A 87 17.90 -7.96 11.38
CA ILE A 87 16.68 -8.44 12.06
C ILE A 87 15.81 -9.20 11.06
N HIS A 88 15.28 -10.35 11.46
CA HIS A 88 14.68 -11.30 10.53
C HIS A 88 13.29 -10.87 10.04
N ARG A 89 12.48 -10.23 10.90
CA ARG A 89 11.10 -9.78 10.64
C ARG A 89 10.73 -8.57 11.51
N PHE A 90 9.63 -7.92 11.18
CA PHE A 90 8.99 -6.90 12.02
C PHE A 90 8.23 -7.55 13.19
N ASP A 91 8.49 -7.05 14.40
CA ASP A 91 7.72 -7.40 15.60
C ASP A 91 6.63 -6.34 15.81
N PRO A 92 5.34 -6.69 15.65
CA PRO A 92 4.25 -5.74 15.85
C PRO A 92 3.86 -5.55 17.32
N VAL A 93 4.43 -6.31 18.24
CA VAL A 93 4.07 -6.31 19.67
C VAL A 93 4.99 -5.40 20.47
N THR A 94 6.30 -5.47 20.23
CA THR A 94 7.28 -4.66 20.96
C THR A 94 7.26 -3.22 20.45
N PRO A 95 7.28 -2.20 21.35
CA PRO A 95 7.43 -0.82 20.93
C PRO A 95 8.64 -0.63 20.01
N ILE A 96 8.46 0.15 18.94
CA ILE A 96 9.54 0.39 17.96
C ILE A 96 10.72 1.08 18.64
N GLU A 97 10.46 1.96 19.60
CA GLU A 97 11.48 2.64 20.39
C GLU A 97 12.38 1.64 21.13
N GLU A 98 11.79 0.67 21.83
CA GLU A 98 12.52 -0.38 22.56
C GLU A 98 13.39 -1.21 21.59
N THR A 99 12.83 -1.58 20.43
CA THR A 99 13.55 -2.33 19.40
C THR A 99 14.73 -1.52 18.84
N MET A 100 14.51 -0.27 18.47
CA MET A 100 15.54 0.57 17.84
C MET A 100 16.63 0.99 18.82
N GLU A 101 16.29 1.20 20.10
CA GLU A 101 17.26 1.47 21.15
C GLU A 101 18.18 0.25 21.37
N ALA A 102 17.61 -0.95 21.50
CA ALA A 102 18.39 -2.17 21.66
C ALA A 102 19.36 -2.41 20.48
N LEU A 103 18.90 -2.19 19.25
CA LEU A 103 19.74 -2.29 18.05
C LEU A 103 20.82 -1.20 18.00
N HIS A 104 20.53 0.00 18.49
CA HIS A 104 21.52 1.06 18.62
C HIS A 104 22.58 0.71 19.66
N ASP A 105 22.19 0.19 20.81
CA ASP A 105 23.11 -0.21 21.87
C ASP A 105 24.00 -1.38 21.46
N LEU A 106 23.48 -2.32 20.65
CA LEU A 106 24.31 -3.34 19.99
C LEU A 106 25.42 -2.73 19.14
N VAL A 107 25.10 -1.69 18.38
CA VAL A 107 26.10 -0.98 17.56
C VAL A 107 27.09 -0.22 18.44
N LYS A 108 26.59 0.46 19.46
CA LYS A 108 27.40 1.21 20.43
C LYS A 108 28.35 0.31 21.22
N SER A 109 27.94 -0.93 21.53
CA SER A 109 28.77 -1.92 22.21
C SER A 109 29.99 -2.38 21.37
N GLY A 110 29.96 -2.13 20.06
CA GLY A 110 31.00 -2.56 19.14
C GLY A 110 30.89 -4.03 18.71
N LYS A 111 29.84 -4.75 19.11
CA LYS A 111 29.55 -6.13 18.66
C LYS A 111 28.92 -6.18 17.27
N VAL A 112 28.29 -5.07 16.88
CA VAL A 112 27.69 -4.87 15.54
C VAL A 112 28.23 -3.57 14.96
N ARG A 113 28.55 -3.51 13.66
CA ARG A 113 28.96 -2.25 13.00
C ARG A 113 27.78 -1.53 12.36
N TYR A 114 26.90 -2.27 11.70
CA TYR A 114 25.74 -1.76 11.01
C TYR A 114 24.54 -2.68 11.22
N ILE A 115 23.34 -2.13 11.09
CA ILE A 115 22.09 -2.89 11.18
C ILE A 115 21.33 -2.84 9.87
N GLY A 116 20.58 -3.90 9.59
CA GLY A 116 19.63 -3.97 8.50
C GLY A 116 18.41 -4.79 8.88
N ALA A 117 17.42 -4.79 8.00
CA ALA A 117 16.16 -5.47 8.20
C ALA A 117 15.93 -6.54 7.13
N SER A 118 15.05 -7.48 7.42
CA SER A 118 14.58 -8.52 6.52
C SER A 118 13.06 -8.64 6.62
N SER A 119 12.41 -9.01 5.53
CA SER A 119 10.99 -9.40 5.52
C SER A 119 10.03 -8.35 6.11
N MET A 120 10.35 -7.07 5.96
CA MET A 120 9.46 -5.95 6.32
C MET A 120 8.80 -5.32 5.09
N TRP A 121 7.71 -4.60 5.35
CA TRP A 121 7.04 -3.73 4.40
C TRP A 121 7.72 -2.36 4.36
N ALA A 122 7.50 -1.59 3.29
CA ALA A 122 8.19 -0.31 3.11
C ALA A 122 7.84 0.68 4.23
N TRP A 123 6.57 0.74 4.64
CA TRP A 123 6.15 1.61 5.75
C TRP A 123 6.72 1.21 7.10
N GLN A 124 6.93 -0.10 7.37
CA GLN A 124 7.53 -0.57 8.62
C GLN A 124 8.97 -0.10 8.71
N LEU A 125 9.74 -0.33 7.64
CA LEU A 125 11.13 0.12 7.55
C LEU A 125 11.22 1.66 7.63
N ALA A 126 10.29 2.38 7.01
CA ALA A 126 10.17 3.83 7.12
C ALA A 126 9.92 4.31 8.54
N LYS A 127 8.94 3.70 9.23
CA LYS A 127 8.58 4.03 10.62
C LYS A 127 9.74 3.78 11.58
N MET A 128 10.44 2.64 11.45
CA MET A 128 11.57 2.32 12.33
C MET A 128 12.79 3.24 12.09
N ASN A 129 13.14 3.52 10.83
CA ASN A 129 14.21 4.47 10.52
C ASN A 129 13.88 5.92 10.93
N TYR A 130 12.59 6.27 10.95
CA TYR A 130 12.13 7.51 11.56
C TYR A 130 12.47 7.53 13.06
N VAL A 131 11.97 6.55 13.83
CA VAL A 131 12.16 6.51 15.28
C VAL A 131 13.65 6.57 15.62
N ALA A 132 14.49 5.84 14.88
CA ALA A 132 15.94 5.95 15.05
C ALA A 132 16.47 7.35 14.74
N GLY A 133 16.06 7.96 13.63
CA GLY A 133 16.47 9.31 13.25
C GLY A 133 16.06 10.39 14.25
N LYS A 134 14.88 10.27 14.86
CA LYS A 134 14.37 11.21 15.88
C LYS A 134 15.20 11.18 17.15
N ASN A 135 15.65 9.98 17.56
CA ASN A 135 16.40 9.77 18.79
C ASN A 135 17.93 9.80 18.59
N GLY A 136 18.41 10.06 17.37
CA GLY A 136 19.85 10.03 17.07
C GLY A 136 20.46 8.62 17.07
N TRP A 137 19.63 7.59 16.96
CA TRP A 137 20.03 6.19 16.96
C TRP A 137 20.45 5.70 15.57
N THR A 138 21.04 4.51 15.55
CA THR A 138 21.50 3.85 14.32
C THR A 138 20.30 3.51 13.44
N LYS A 139 20.39 3.85 12.14
CA LYS A 139 19.38 3.51 11.13
C LYS A 139 19.73 2.22 10.40
N PHE A 140 18.72 1.54 9.88
CA PHE A 140 18.89 0.45 8.94
C PHE A 140 19.51 0.95 7.64
N ILE A 141 20.58 0.27 7.22
CA ILE A 141 21.29 0.57 5.96
C ILE A 141 21.03 -0.46 4.87
N THR A 142 20.43 -1.60 5.21
CA THR A 142 20.09 -2.67 4.27
C THR A 142 18.71 -3.25 4.51
N MET A 143 18.17 -3.81 3.43
CA MET A 143 16.88 -4.51 3.43
C MET A 143 16.99 -5.83 2.65
N GLN A 144 16.63 -6.94 3.28
CA GLN A 144 16.63 -8.28 2.67
C GLN A 144 15.20 -8.74 2.41
N ASN A 145 14.75 -8.59 1.15
CA ASN A 145 13.44 -9.07 0.71
C ASN A 145 13.58 -10.00 -0.48
N GLN A 146 12.55 -10.83 -0.70
CA GLN A 146 12.50 -11.68 -1.88
C GLN A 146 12.33 -10.79 -3.10
N TYR A 147 13.22 -10.92 -4.07
CA TYR A 147 13.11 -10.20 -5.32
C TYR A 147 13.84 -10.96 -6.42
N ASN A 148 13.11 -11.31 -7.49
CA ASN A 148 13.61 -12.01 -8.68
C ASN A 148 12.60 -11.88 -9.82
N LEU A 149 12.93 -12.37 -11.01
CA LEU A 149 12.05 -12.29 -12.20
C LEU A 149 10.67 -12.95 -12.02
N LEU A 150 10.54 -13.94 -11.12
CA LEU A 150 9.26 -14.61 -10.82
C LEU A 150 8.53 -14.01 -9.62
N TYR A 151 9.16 -13.06 -8.91
CA TYR A 151 8.59 -12.38 -7.74
C TYR A 151 9.10 -10.95 -7.65
N ARG A 152 8.30 -10.01 -8.16
CA ARG A 152 8.67 -8.59 -8.32
C ARG A 152 7.89 -7.64 -7.43
N GLU A 153 7.21 -8.15 -6.40
CA GLU A 153 6.35 -7.33 -5.53
C GLU A 153 7.12 -6.21 -4.81
N ALA A 154 8.43 -6.39 -4.56
CA ALA A 154 9.28 -5.34 -3.98
C ALA A 154 9.38 -4.08 -4.87
N GLU A 155 9.12 -4.17 -6.17
CA GLU A 155 9.15 -3.03 -7.10
C GLU A 155 8.06 -2.00 -6.83
N ARG A 156 6.97 -2.39 -6.14
CA ARG A 156 5.83 -1.50 -5.87
C ARG A 156 6.17 -0.38 -4.89
N GLU A 157 6.70 -0.75 -3.73
CA GLU A 157 6.92 0.20 -2.63
C GLU A 157 8.32 0.11 -2.03
N LEU A 158 8.83 -1.10 -1.83
CA LEU A 158 10.08 -1.30 -1.11
C LEU A 158 11.29 -0.80 -1.89
N ASN A 159 11.39 -1.11 -3.18
CA ASN A 159 12.49 -0.67 -4.03
C ASN A 159 12.51 0.87 -4.14
N PRO A 160 11.39 1.55 -4.46
CA PRO A 160 11.32 3.02 -4.41
C PRO A 160 11.74 3.59 -3.05
N TYR A 161 11.22 3.05 -1.95
CA TYR A 161 11.59 3.53 -0.61
C TYR A 161 13.08 3.31 -0.31
N CYS A 162 13.66 2.16 -0.69
CA CYS A 162 15.08 1.89 -0.51
C CYS A 162 15.94 2.90 -1.29
N LEU A 163 15.53 3.28 -2.50
CA LEU A 163 16.20 4.31 -3.29
C LEU A 163 16.10 5.68 -2.61
N ASP A 164 14.90 6.10 -2.22
CA ASP A 164 14.64 7.38 -1.55
C ASP A 164 15.44 7.50 -0.24
N ALA A 165 15.39 6.46 0.60
CA ALA A 165 16.07 6.42 1.88
C ALA A 165 17.56 6.06 1.79
N SER A 166 18.07 5.77 0.58
CA SER A 166 19.45 5.32 0.35
C SER A 166 19.83 4.06 1.17
N ILE A 167 18.92 3.09 1.19
CA ILE A 167 19.05 1.76 1.82
C ILE A 167 19.44 0.75 0.73
N GLY A 168 20.43 -0.09 1.00
CA GLY A 168 20.85 -1.13 0.07
C GLY A 168 19.91 -2.34 0.09
N LEU A 169 19.23 -2.65 -1.01
CA LEU A 169 18.48 -3.89 -1.11
C LEU A 169 19.45 -5.05 -1.34
N ILE A 170 19.32 -6.10 -0.53
CA ILE A 170 20.08 -7.36 -0.64
C ILE A 170 19.12 -8.54 -0.90
N PRO A 171 18.64 -8.73 -2.13
CA PRO A 171 17.61 -9.71 -2.42
C PRO A 171 18.00 -11.14 -2.10
N TRP A 172 17.07 -11.90 -1.54
CA TRP A 172 17.24 -13.32 -1.34
C TRP A 172 16.42 -14.13 -2.35
N ALA A 173 16.84 -15.38 -2.58
CA ALA A 173 16.35 -16.25 -3.66
C ALA A 173 16.39 -15.59 -5.06
N PRO A 174 17.54 -15.03 -5.48
CA PRO A 174 17.66 -14.31 -6.76
C PRO A 174 17.37 -15.18 -7.99
N LEU A 175 17.51 -16.51 -7.87
CA LEU A 175 17.21 -17.48 -8.92
C LEU A 175 15.93 -18.30 -8.68
N ALA A 176 15.05 -17.85 -7.76
CA ALA A 176 13.78 -18.50 -7.42
C ALA A 176 13.94 -20.01 -7.08
N GLY A 177 14.88 -20.36 -6.20
CA GLY A 177 15.16 -21.76 -5.85
C GLY A 177 15.73 -22.59 -7.03
N GLY A 178 16.23 -21.92 -8.07
CA GLY A 178 16.80 -22.53 -9.27
C GLY A 178 15.85 -22.70 -10.44
N LYS A 179 14.58 -22.29 -10.33
CA LYS A 179 13.60 -22.43 -11.40
C LYS A 179 13.85 -21.56 -12.63
N LEU A 180 14.49 -20.40 -12.45
CA LEU A 180 14.96 -19.58 -13.58
C LEU A 180 16.01 -20.29 -14.45
N MET A 181 16.52 -21.44 -14.01
CA MET A 181 17.46 -22.29 -14.76
C MET A 181 16.80 -23.52 -15.41
N GLY A 182 15.46 -23.69 -15.36
CA GLY A 182 14.73 -24.73 -16.10
C GLY A 182 13.55 -25.40 -15.36
N ARG A 183 12.61 -25.91 -16.17
CA ARG A 183 11.23 -26.34 -15.82
C ARG A 183 11.12 -27.49 -14.80
N ASN A 184 12.10 -28.39 -14.72
CA ASN A 184 12.01 -29.66 -13.95
C ASN A 184 12.96 -29.75 -12.74
N ARG A 185 13.29 -28.63 -12.09
CA ARG A 185 14.10 -28.67 -10.86
C ARG A 185 13.21 -28.88 -9.63
N ASN A 186 12.94 -30.16 -9.31
CA ASN A 186 12.36 -30.60 -8.02
C ASN A 186 13.48 -30.89 -7.01
N THR A 187 14.14 -29.83 -6.56
CA THR A 187 15.13 -29.93 -5.48
C THR A 187 14.42 -29.74 -4.14
N ALA A 188 14.97 -30.28 -3.04
CA ALA A 188 14.45 -30.01 -1.69
C ALA A 188 14.27 -28.51 -1.42
N ARG A 189 15.15 -27.69 -2.01
CA ARG A 189 15.06 -26.23 -1.94
C ARG A 189 13.91 -25.63 -2.75
N SER A 190 13.69 -26.08 -3.99
CA SER A 190 12.58 -25.54 -4.78
C SER A 190 11.23 -25.91 -4.15
N GLN A 191 11.12 -27.07 -3.51
CA GLN A 191 9.96 -27.46 -2.70
C GLN A 191 9.80 -26.55 -1.47
N THR A 192 10.88 -26.21 -0.78
CA THR A 192 10.88 -25.26 0.35
C THR A 192 10.44 -23.87 -0.09
N VAL A 193 10.97 -23.35 -1.21
CA VAL A 193 10.53 -22.08 -1.80
C VAL A 193 9.05 -22.14 -2.18
N THR A 194 8.56 -23.19 -2.85
CA THR A 194 7.12 -23.33 -3.16
C THR A 194 6.24 -23.28 -1.90
N LYS A 195 6.65 -23.94 -0.79
CA LYS A 195 5.90 -23.91 0.48
C LYS A 195 5.70 -22.51 1.07
N PHE A 196 6.64 -21.59 0.86
CA PHE A 196 6.52 -20.21 1.35
C PHE A 196 5.83 -19.25 0.39
N TYR A 197 5.76 -19.57 -0.91
CA TYR A 197 5.39 -18.63 -1.98
C TYR A 197 4.16 -19.02 -2.78
N GLY A 198 3.54 -20.16 -2.47
CA GLY A 198 2.46 -20.73 -3.25
C GLY A 198 2.97 -21.40 -4.52
N ASP A 199 2.02 -21.99 -5.26
CA ASP A 199 2.34 -22.68 -6.51
C ASP A 199 2.73 -21.69 -7.61
N PHE A 200 3.68 -22.12 -8.43
CA PHE A 200 4.11 -21.39 -9.62
C PHE A 200 3.05 -21.57 -10.70
N THR A 201 2.79 -20.51 -11.45
CA THR A 201 1.68 -20.48 -12.42
C THR A 201 2.18 -20.72 -13.86
N ASP A 202 1.26 -21.00 -14.79
CA ASP A 202 1.60 -21.13 -16.21
C ASP A 202 2.24 -19.85 -16.78
N GLU A 203 1.94 -18.68 -16.18
CA GLU A 203 2.60 -17.43 -16.55
C GLU A 203 4.07 -17.34 -16.11
N ASP A 204 4.44 -18.00 -14.99
CA ASP A 204 5.85 -18.10 -14.57
C ASP A 204 6.67 -18.88 -15.60
N ASP A 205 6.08 -19.89 -16.24
CA ASP A 205 6.72 -20.66 -17.31
C ASP A 205 7.08 -19.78 -18.51
N VAL A 206 6.25 -18.78 -18.83
CA VAL A 206 6.54 -17.81 -19.91
C VAL A 206 7.77 -16.98 -19.54
N VAL A 207 7.86 -16.48 -18.30
CA VAL A 207 9.05 -15.73 -17.83
C VAL A 207 10.29 -16.61 -17.93
N ILE A 208 10.23 -17.86 -17.45
CA ILE A 208 11.35 -18.82 -17.51
C ILE A 208 11.79 -19.06 -18.95
N ALA A 209 10.85 -19.24 -19.88
CA ALA A 209 11.15 -19.42 -21.30
C ALA A 209 11.85 -18.18 -21.88
N ARG A 210 11.37 -16.97 -21.58
CA ARG A 210 11.99 -15.73 -22.05
C ARG A 210 13.41 -15.54 -21.52
N VAL A 211 13.66 -15.90 -20.25
CA VAL A 211 15.02 -15.90 -19.68
C VAL A 211 15.93 -16.89 -20.41
N ALA A 212 15.44 -18.09 -20.71
CA ALA A 212 16.19 -19.10 -21.44
C ALA A 212 16.51 -18.65 -22.89
N GLU A 213 15.59 -17.94 -23.54
CA GLU A 213 15.81 -17.37 -24.88
C GLU A 213 16.89 -16.29 -24.88
N VAL A 214 16.85 -15.36 -23.91
CA VAL A 214 17.90 -14.33 -23.75
C VAL A 214 19.25 -14.98 -23.46
N ALA A 215 19.28 -15.97 -22.57
CA ALA A 215 20.47 -16.74 -22.25
C ALA A 215 21.07 -17.42 -23.50
N LYS A 216 20.22 -18.08 -24.31
CA LYS A 216 20.60 -18.71 -25.57
C LYS A 216 21.16 -17.71 -26.58
N LYS A 217 20.52 -16.54 -26.74
CA LYS A 217 20.98 -15.48 -27.67
C LYS A 217 22.36 -14.93 -27.28
N LYS A 218 22.66 -14.84 -25.99
CA LYS A 218 23.95 -14.36 -25.47
C LYS A 218 25.02 -15.45 -25.32
N GLY A 219 24.65 -16.73 -25.47
CA GLY A 219 25.57 -17.85 -25.28
C GLY A 219 26.02 -18.03 -23.82
N ILE A 220 25.20 -17.64 -22.84
CA ILE A 220 25.51 -17.72 -21.41
C ILE A 220 24.44 -18.52 -20.65
N PRO A 221 24.75 -19.06 -19.45
CA PRO A 221 23.78 -19.71 -18.58
C PRO A 221 22.63 -18.78 -18.13
N ALA A 222 21.43 -19.34 -17.98
CA ALA A 222 20.26 -18.61 -17.49
C ALA A 222 20.43 -18.06 -16.05
N SER A 223 21.26 -18.70 -15.22
CA SER A 223 21.69 -18.20 -13.92
C SER A 223 22.37 -16.83 -14.03
N GLN A 224 23.21 -16.64 -15.05
CA GLN A 224 23.90 -15.37 -15.29
C GLN A 224 22.94 -14.28 -15.74
N VAL A 225 21.97 -14.60 -16.60
CA VAL A 225 20.91 -13.66 -17.02
C VAL A 225 20.06 -13.23 -15.82
N GLY A 226 19.59 -14.17 -15.00
CA GLY A 226 18.76 -13.87 -13.83
C GLY A 226 19.48 -12.99 -12.79
N LEU A 227 20.76 -13.26 -12.54
CA LEU A 227 21.58 -12.43 -11.64
C LEU A 227 21.89 -11.05 -12.25
N ALA A 228 22.22 -10.99 -13.53
CA ALA A 228 22.49 -9.73 -14.23
C ALA A 228 21.25 -8.82 -14.27
N TRP A 229 20.06 -9.40 -14.45
CA TRP A 229 18.80 -8.67 -14.36
C TRP A 229 18.59 -8.09 -12.97
N LEU A 230 18.89 -8.83 -11.91
CA LEU A 230 18.78 -8.31 -10.54
C LEU A 230 19.76 -7.17 -10.30
N LEU A 231 20.98 -7.33 -10.78
CA LEU A 231 22.07 -6.37 -10.66
C LEU A 231 21.87 -5.10 -11.50
N SER A 232 20.96 -5.12 -12.49
CA SER A 232 20.57 -3.92 -13.26
C SER A 232 19.56 -3.05 -12.51
N LYS A 233 18.96 -3.55 -11.41
CA LYS A 233 17.97 -2.82 -10.63
C LYS A 233 18.64 -1.78 -9.73
N PRO A 234 18.28 -0.49 -9.82
CA PRO A 234 18.97 0.57 -9.07
C PRO A 234 19.00 0.36 -7.54
N ALA A 235 17.94 -0.22 -6.96
CA ALA A 235 17.86 -0.44 -5.51
C ALA A 235 18.76 -1.60 -5.04
N VAL A 236 19.14 -2.52 -5.93
CA VAL A 236 19.86 -3.75 -5.60
C VAL A 236 21.34 -3.45 -5.42
N SER A 237 21.83 -3.59 -4.19
CA SER A 237 23.24 -3.48 -3.88
C SER A 237 23.99 -4.79 -4.14
N ALA A 238 23.48 -5.90 -3.60
CA ALA A 238 24.07 -7.21 -3.81
C ALA A 238 23.01 -8.32 -3.63
N PRO A 239 22.74 -9.15 -4.65
CA PRO A 239 21.89 -10.33 -4.47
C PRO A 239 22.60 -11.35 -3.57
N ILE A 240 21.84 -12.00 -2.70
CA ILE A 240 22.34 -13.09 -1.85
C ILE A 240 22.35 -14.35 -2.69
N VAL A 241 23.54 -14.71 -3.16
CA VAL A 241 23.74 -15.91 -3.97
C VAL A 241 24.13 -17.07 -3.06
N ASP A 242 23.46 -18.20 -3.24
CA ASP A 242 23.77 -19.43 -2.53
C ASP A 242 24.74 -20.29 -3.34
N ILE A 243 25.88 -20.58 -2.74
CA ILE A 243 26.98 -21.31 -3.34
C ILE A 243 27.06 -22.68 -2.69
N SER A 244 26.19 -23.58 -3.13
CA SER A 244 26.24 -25.00 -2.77
C SER A 244 27.06 -25.86 -3.73
N LYS A 245 27.45 -25.32 -4.89
CA LYS A 245 28.28 -25.99 -5.91
C LYS A 245 29.26 -25.00 -6.55
N ASP A 246 30.42 -25.50 -6.99
CA ASP A 246 31.50 -24.68 -7.57
C ASP A 246 31.02 -23.82 -8.75
N HIS A 247 30.23 -24.39 -9.66
CA HIS A 247 29.70 -23.64 -10.80
C HIS A 247 28.71 -22.52 -10.43
N HIS A 248 28.08 -22.56 -9.24
CA HIS A 248 27.25 -21.44 -8.77
C HIS A 248 28.11 -20.20 -8.51
N LEU A 249 29.32 -20.38 -7.99
CA LEU A 249 30.27 -19.29 -7.76
C LEU A 249 30.74 -18.71 -9.10
N THR A 250 31.11 -19.56 -10.06
CA THR A 250 31.59 -19.10 -11.37
C THR A 250 30.50 -18.35 -12.13
N ASP A 251 29.26 -18.82 -12.09
CA ASP A 251 28.12 -18.13 -12.71
C ASP A 251 27.83 -16.79 -12.05
N ALA A 252 27.86 -16.73 -10.71
CA ALA A 252 27.62 -15.48 -9.99
C ALA A 252 28.69 -14.41 -10.27
N ILE A 253 29.95 -14.83 -10.42
CA ILE A 253 31.06 -13.95 -10.81
C ILE A 253 30.85 -13.45 -12.24
N ALA A 254 30.55 -14.36 -13.18
CA ALA A 254 30.39 -14.02 -14.59
C ALA A 254 29.21 -13.07 -14.83
N ALA A 255 28.12 -13.18 -14.06
CA ALA A 255 26.97 -12.30 -14.13
C ALA A 255 27.29 -10.81 -13.92
N LEU A 256 28.36 -10.48 -13.18
CA LEU A 256 28.78 -9.08 -12.95
C LEU A 256 29.23 -8.36 -14.23
N SER A 257 29.62 -9.12 -15.25
CA SER A 257 30.10 -8.62 -16.53
C SER A 257 29.04 -8.71 -17.64
N VAL A 258 27.83 -9.17 -17.31
CA VAL A 258 26.74 -9.31 -18.28
C VAL A 258 25.95 -8.01 -18.36
N THR A 259 25.90 -7.41 -19.54
CA THR A 259 25.03 -6.26 -19.84
C THR A 259 23.76 -6.75 -20.53
N LEU A 260 22.61 -6.35 -19.98
CA LEU A 260 21.29 -6.54 -20.57
C LEU A 260 20.80 -5.24 -21.20
N MET A 261 20.26 -5.32 -22.40
CA MET A 261 19.63 -4.19 -23.08
C MET A 261 18.24 -3.92 -22.50
N ASP A 262 17.75 -2.69 -22.60
CA ASP A 262 16.41 -2.31 -22.09
C ASP A 262 15.31 -3.15 -22.75
N GLU A 263 15.45 -3.50 -24.03
CA GLU A 263 14.50 -4.37 -24.74
C GLU A 263 14.50 -5.79 -24.18
N GLU A 264 15.66 -6.32 -23.77
CA GLU A 264 15.78 -7.65 -23.18
C GLU A 264 15.18 -7.69 -21.78
N ILE A 265 15.43 -6.65 -20.98
CA ILE A 265 14.83 -6.47 -19.66
C ILE A 265 13.31 -6.41 -19.79
N LYS A 266 12.80 -5.51 -20.64
CA LYS A 266 11.36 -5.37 -20.90
C LYS A 266 10.74 -6.67 -21.40
N TYR A 267 11.42 -7.38 -22.30
CA TYR A 267 10.96 -8.66 -22.82
C TYR A 267 10.80 -9.70 -21.71
N MET A 268 11.77 -9.86 -20.80
CA MET A 268 11.65 -10.81 -19.70
C MET A 268 10.60 -10.41 -18.66
N GLU A 269 10.34 -9.12 -18.53
CA GLU A 269 9.46 -8.54 -17.52
C GLU A 269 7.99 -8.48 -17.90
N GLU A 270 7.68 -8.26 -19.18
CA GLU A 270 6.32 -8.08 -19.70
C GLU A 270 5.32 -9.19 -19.31
N PRO A 271 5.67 -10.49 -19.28
CA PRO A 271 4.69 -11.53 -18.94
C PRO A 271 4.41 -11.63 -17.43
N TYR A 272 5.17 -10.92 -16.58
CA TYR A 272 5.00 -10.98 -15.13
C TYR A 272 3.59 -10.56 -14.71
N LYS A 273 2.97 -11.37 -13.84
CA LYS A 273 1.71 -11.03 -13.19
C LYS A 273 1.92 -10.74 -11.70
N PRO A 274 1.27 -9.68 -11.17
CA PRO A 274 1.12 -9.45 -9.75
C PRO A 274 0.85 -10.73 -8.95
N LYS A 275 1.60 -10.94 -7.87
CA LYS A 275 1.40 -12.04 -6.93
C LYS A 275 0.81 -11.53 -5.62
N ARG A 276 0.14 -12.42 -4.86
CA ARG A 276 -0.22 -12.09 -3.49
C ARG A 276 1.09 -11.94 -2.72
N THR A 277 1.21 -10.84 -1.99
CA THR A 277 2.39 -10.58 -1.16
C THR A 277 2.36 -11.54 0.02
N ASN A 278 3.32 -12.48 0.06
CA ASN A 278 3.64 -13.29 1.24
C ASN A 278 4.73 -12.62 2.09
N ALA A 279 5.02 -11.33 1.87
CA ALA A 279 6.05 -10.61 2.60
C ALA A 279 5.71 -10.61 4.11
N GLY A 280 6.29 -11.55 4.85
CA GLY A 280 6.20 -11.63 6.32
C GLY A 280 4.84 -11.99 6.92
N VAL A 281 3.80 -12.26 6.12
CA VAL A 281 2.44 -12.45 6.64
C VAL A 281 2.24 -13.89 7.14
N PHE A 282 2.59 -14.14 8.41
CA PHE A 282 1.57 -14.78 9.23
C PHE A 282 0.39 -13.81 9.24
N LYS A 283 -0.82 -14.31 8.96
CA LYS A 283 -2.04 -13.54 9.07
C LYS A 283 -1.95 -12.72 10.34
N TRP A 284 -1.93 -11.40 10.22
CA TRP A 284 -2.34 -10.55 11.31
C TRP A 284 -3.83 -10.84 11.51
N SER A 285 -4.14 -11.92 12.25
CA SER A 285 -5.41 -12.03 12.94
C SER A 285 -5.36 -10.89 13.93
N GLY A 286 -6.10 -9.83 13.62
CA GLY A 286 -6.03 -8.58 14.35
C GLY A 286 -5.85 -8.84 15.84
N ASN A 287 -4.73 -8.33 16.37
CA ASN A 287 -4.74 -7.73 17.69
C ASN A 287 -4.98 -8.77 18.83
N SER A 288 -3.92 -9.42 19.32
CA SER A 288 -3.97 -10.28 20.52
C SER A 288 -4.03 -9.48 21.84
N GLY A 289 -4.53 -8.23 21.83
CA GLY A 289 -4.59 -7.41 23.03
C GLY A 289 -5.71 -6.37 23.12
N GLN A 290 -6.30 -5.89 22.02
CA GLN A 290 -7.30 -4.82 22.08
C GLN A 290 -8.54 -4.85 21.14
N PRO A 291 -8.79 -5.82 20.23
CA PRO A 291 -9.89 -5.70 19.27
C PRO A 291 -11.24 -6.20 19.81
N ALA A 292 -11.24 -7.00 20.88
CA ALA A 292 -12.45 -7.68 21.32
C ALA A 292 -13.52 -6.68 21.77
N LEU A 293 -13.16 -5.53 22.33
CA LEU A 293 -14.16 -4.57 22.78
C LEU A 293 -14.76 -3.77 21.62
N GLN A 294 -13.98 -3.34 20.62
CA GLN A 294 -14.52 -2.52 19.51
C GLN A 294 -15.38 -3.35 18.54
N SER A 295 -15.02 -4.62 18.28
CA SER A 295 -15.83 -5.52 17.45
C SER A 295 -17.08 -6.02 18.18
N LEU A 296 -17.00 -6.32 19.50
CA LEU A 296 -18.20 -6.64 20.28
C LEU A 296 -19.16 -5.44 20.40
N PHE A 297 -18.67 -4.21 20.48
CA PHE A 297 -19.55 -3.03 20.54
C PHE A 297 -20.38 -2.84 19.27
N THR A 298 -19.91 -3.34 18.12
CA THR A 298 -20.65 -3.26 16.85
C THR A 298 -21.65 -4.42 16.70
N ALA A 299 -21.39 -5.58 17.32
CA ALA A 299 -22.24 -6.77 17.24
C ALA A 299 -23.47 -6.75 18.17
N ILE A 300 -23.55 -5.81 19.13
CA ILE A 300 -24.59 -5.81 20.19
C ILE A 300 -25.53 -4.59 20.09
N MET A 301 -25.31 -3.68 19.13
CA MET A 301 -26.26 -2.57 18.92
C MET A 301 -27.46 -3.05 18.09
N PRO A 302 -28.70 -2.69 18.48
CA PRO A 302 -29.89 -3.05 17.72
C PRO A 302 -29.80 -2.47 16.31
N SER A 303 -30.33 -3.22 15.33
CA SER A 303 -30.53 -2.79 13.95
C SER A 303 -31.54 -1.63 13.89
N SER A 304 -31.11 -0.41 14.20
CA SER A 304 -31.92 0.78 13.93
C SER A 304 -31.75 1.18 12.47
N GLN A 305 -32.84 1.60 11.82
CA GLN A 305 -32.80 2.24 10.50
C GLN A 305 -32.07 3.61 10.50
N ASP A 306 -31.65 4.09 11.67
CA ASP A 306 -30.98 5.38 11.83
C ASP A 306 -29.54 5.36 11.31
N MET A 307 -29.09 6.51 10.80
CA MET A 307 -27.72 6.69 10.32
C MET A 307 -26.69 6.45 11.43
N GLN A 308 -25.69 5.63 11.13
CA GLN A 308 -24.56 5.39 12.01
C GLN A 308 -23.49 6.48 11.83
N TYR A 309 -22.83 6.87 12.92
CA TYR A 309 -21.74 7.85 12.90
C TYR A 309 -20.46 7.26 13.49
N VAL A 310 -19.32 7.58 12.90
CA VAL A 310 -18.00 7.12 13.34
C VAL A 310 -17.00 8.27 13.37
N ARG A 311 -15.92 8.10 14.13
CA ARG A 311 -14.78 9.03 14.08
C ARG A 311 -14.01 8.81 12.77
N LEU A 312 -13.45 9.88 12.22
CA LEU A 312 -12.46 9.75 11.14
C LEU A 312 -11.10 9.38 11.74
N GLY A 313 -10.78 8.09 11.74
CA GLY A 313 -9.61 7.57 12.44
C GLY A 313 -9.69 7.89 13.94
N GLN A 314 -8.58 8.37 14.52
CA GLN A 314 -8.50 8.79 15.92
C GLN A 314 -8.84 10.27 16.15
N SER A 315 -9.22 11.01 15.11
CA SER A 315 -9.58 12.43 15.25
C SER A 315 -10.88 12.63 16.07
N GLY A 316 -11.13 13.87 16.49
CA GLY A 316 -12.34 14.23 17.22
C GLY A 316 -13.60 14.40 16.35
N ILE A 317 -13.45 14.51 15.03
CA ILE A 317 -14.58 14.73 14.11
C ILE A 317 -15.33 13.42 13.86
N LYS A 318 -16.66 13.51 13.87
CA LYS A 318 -17.56 12.40 13.55
C LYS A 318 -18.24 12.62 12.21
N VAL A 319 -18.29 11.57 11.40
CA VAL A 319 -18.96 11.54 10.11
C VAL A 319 -20.00 10.44 10.08
N SER A 320 -20.99 10.57 9.21
CA SER A 320 -21.86 9.47 8.83
C SER A 320 -21.02 8.31 8.29
N ARG A 321 -21.44 7.08 8.60
CA ARG A 321 -20.75 5.84 8.20
C ARG A 321 -20.68 5.67 6.68
N LEU A 322 -21.45 6.48 5.94
CA LEU A 322 -21.44 6.62 4.49
C LEU A 322 -21.17 8.08 4.14
N ALA A 323 -20.31 8.32 3.16
CA ALA A 323 -20.03 9.66 2.64
C ALA A 323 -20.68 9.86 1.27
N VAL A 324 -21.14 11.08 0.98
CA VAL A 324 -21.69 11.47 -0.31
C VAL A 324 -20.56 11.98 -1.20
N GLY A 325 -20.24 11.24 -2.26
CA GLY A 325 -19.30 11.66 -3.28
C GLY A 325 -19.95 12.52 -4.36
N CYS A 326 -19.51 13.76 -4.48
CA CYS A 326 -20.06 14.75 -5.40
C CYS A 326 -19.45 14.70 -6.82
N ALA A 327 -18.56 13.74 -7.11
CA ALA A 327 -17.95 13.59 -8.44
C ALA A 327 -18.96 13.33 -9.58
N GLY A 328 -20.18 12.89 -9.24
CA GLY A 328 -21.28 12.74 -10.18
C GLY A 328 -22.16 13.98 -10.35
N TYR A 329 -21.95 15.04 -9.58
CA TYR A 329 -22.67 16.30 -9.69
C TYR A 329 -21.84 17.30 -10.47
N GLY A 330 -22.36 17.80 -11.58
CA GLY A 330 -21.57 18.63 -12.47
C GLY A 330 -22.17 18.86 -13.83
N SER A 331 -21.30 19.13 -14.81
CA SER A 331 -21.71 19.45 -16.19
C SER A 331 -21.65 18.23 -17.09
N LYS A 332 -22.71 18.01 -17.88
CA LYS A 332 -22.71 16.96 -18.91
C LYS A 332 -21.64 17.15 -19.99
N LYS A 333 -21.09 18.37 -20.12
CA LYS A 333 -19.94 18.66 -21.00
C LYS A 333 -18.65 18.01 -20.51
N PHE A 334 -18.51 17.81 -19.20
CA PHE A 334 -17.34 17.17 -18.60
C PHE A 334 -17.47 15.64 -18.59
N HIS A 335 -18.64 15.15 -18.16
CA HIS A 335 -19.03 13.74 -18.21
C HIS A 335 -20.48 13.63 -18.64
N ASP A 336 -20.76 12.90 -19.71
CA ASP A 336 -22.11 12.69 -20.26
C ASP A 336 -23.11 12.09 -19.25
N TRP A 337 -22.61 11.35 -18.25
CA TRP A 337 -23.39 10.78 -17.15
C TRP A 337 -23.50 11.67 -15.90
N ALA A 338 -22.97 12.90 -15.92
CA ALA A 338 -23.08 13.83 -14.79
C ALA A 338 -24.53 14.26 -14.55
N LEU A 339 -24.86 14.43 -13.28
CA LEU A 339 -26.13 14.98 -12.80
C LEU A 339 -25.98 16.50 -12.67
N GLU A 340 -26.83 17.24 -13.37
CA GLU A 340 -26.77 18.70 -13.41
C GLU A 340 -27.44 19.32 -12.18
N GLU A 341 -27.26 20.63 -12.01
CA GLU A 341 -27.63 21.37 -10.80
C GLU A 341 -29.09 21.14 -10.36
N GLU A 342 -30.03 21.19 -11.30
CA GLU A 342 -31.48 21.05 -11.03
C GLU A 342 -31.83 19.71 -10.39
N ASP A 343 -31.17 18.63 -10.79
CA ASP A 343 -31.41 17.28 -10.26
C ASP A 343 -30.54 16.96 -9.04
N ALA A 344 -29.33 17.53 -8.97
CA ALA A 344 -28.37 17.25 -7.90
C ALA A 344 -28.76 17.93 -6.58
N ILE A 345 -29.25 19.17 -6.61
CA ILE A 345 -29.59 19.95 -5.40
C ILE A 345 -30.67 19.25 -4.54
N PRO A 346 -31.81 18.78 -5.10
CA PRO A 346 -32.80 18.03 -4.32
C PRO A 346 -32.26 16.71 -3.76
N LEU A 347 -31.37 16.03 -4.48
CA LEU A 347 -30.80 14.75 -4.03
C LEU A 347 -29.80 14.94 -2.88
N ILE A 348 -29.03 16.02 -2.88
CA ILE A 348 -28.16 16.40 -1.74
C ILE A 348 -29.01 16.61 -0.47
N LYS A 349 -30.16 17.28 -0.60
CA LYS A 349 -31.10 17.47 0.52
C LYS A 349 -31.62 16.14 1.06
N LYS A 350 -32.01 15.20 0.18
CA LYS A 350 -32.43 13.85 0.60
C LYS A 350 -31.33 13.11 1.36
N CYS A 351 -30.07 13.22 0.92
CA CYS A 351 -28.94 12.63 1.63
C CYS A 351 -28.79 13.23 3.05
N TYR A 352 -28.87 14.55 3.17
CA TYR A 352 -28.85 15.24 4.47
C TYR A 352 -30.00 14.82 5.37
N ASP A 353 -31.22 14.76 4.84
CA ASP A 353 -32.43 14.36 5.59
C ASP A 353 -32.37 12.91 6.06
N ALA A 354 -31.64 12.05 5.33
CA ALA A 354 -31.35 10.67 5.73
C ALA A 354 -30.21 10.55 6.76
N GLY A 355 -29.69 11.69 7.27
CA GLY A 355 -28.64 11.74 8.29
C GLY A 355 -27.21 11.71 7.74
N LEU A 356 -27.00 11.71 6.42
CA LEU A 356 -25.64 11.79 5.88
C LEU A 356 -25.10 13.20 6.11
N ASN A 357 -23.99 13.31 6.83
CA ASN A 357 -23.37 14.59 7.16
C ASN A 357 -22.04 14.81 6.44
N PHE A 358 -21.50 13.81 5.73
CA PHE A 358 -20.17 13.89 5.14
C PHE A 358 -20.22 13.96 3.62
N PHE A 359 -19.80 15.08 3.05
CA PHE A 359 -19.83 15.38 1.62
C PHE A 359 -18.41 15.59 1.09
N ASP A 360 -18.03 14.81 0.07
CA ASP A 360 -16.71 14.82 -0.55
C ASP A 360 -16.78 15.31 -2.00
N THR A 361 -16.03 16.36 -2.31
CA THR A 361 -15.88 16.92 -3.66
C THR A 361 -14.40 17.15 -3.99
N ALA A 362 -14.08 17.85 -5.08
CA ALA A 362 -12.72 18.28 -5.43
C ALA A 362 -12.79 19.50 -6.36
N ASP A 363 -11.75 20.32 -6.34
CA ASP A 363 -11.66 21.51 -7.20
C ASP A 363 -11.77 21.17 -8.70
N MET A 364 -11.22 20.03 -9.11
CA MET A 364 -11.27 19.57 -10.50
C MET A 364 -12.61 18.95 -10.91
N TYR A 365 -13.50 18.57 -9.97
CA TYR A 365 -14.73 17.84 -10.31
C TYR A 365 -15.70 18.70 -11.11
N SER A 366 -15.87 18.33 -12.39
CA SER A 366 -16.48 19.19 -13.40
C SER A 366 -15.94 20.61 -13.34
N ASN A 367 -14.64 20.74 -13.11
CA ASN A 367 -13.92 22.00 -13.06
C ASN A 367 -14.57 23.04 -12.12
N GLY A 368 -14.72 22.65 -10.86
CA GLY A 368 -15.34 23.43 -9.78
C GLY A 368 -16.86 23.50 -9.82
N VAL A 369 -17.54 22.97 -10.86
CA VAL A 369 -19.01 22.97 -10.90
C VAL A 369 -19.59 22.13 -9.76
N SER A 370 -18.95 21.01 -9.43
CA SER A 370 -19.39 20.15 -8.31
C SER A 370 -19.41 20.90 -6.98
N GLU A 371 -18.35 21.66 -6.67
CA GLU A 371 -18.27 22.52 -5.49
C GLU A 371 -19.36 23.59 -5.48
N ARG A 372 -19.62 24.24 -6.62
CA ARG A 372 -20.69 25.25 -6.75
C ARG A 372 -22.08 24.66 -6.51
N ILE A 373 -22.36 23.46 -7.03
CA ILE A 373 -23.63 22.77 -6.81
C ILE A 373 -23.79 22.43 -5.32
N LEU A 374 -22.77 21.87 -4.68
CA LEU A 374 -22.82 21.55 -3.24
C LEU A 374 -23.04 22.80 -2.38
N GLY A 375 -22.28 23.87 -2.66
CA GLY A 375 -22.41 25.15 -1.95
C GLY A 375 -23.81 25.77 -2.10
N LYS A 376 -24.36 25.77 -3.32
CA LYS A 376 -25.73 26.19 -3.58
C LYS A 376 -26.74 25.34 -2.83
N ALA A 377 -26.59 24.02 -2.81
CA ALA A 377 -27.50 23.11 -2.10
C ALA A 377 -27.52 23.39 -0.60
N ILE A 378 -26.35 23.55 0.03
CA ILE A 378 -26.21 23.89 1.46
C ILE A 378 -26.99 25.18 1.78
N LYS A 379 -26.74 26.23 0.98
CA LYS A 379 -27.38 27.54 1.18
C LYS A 379 -28.88 27.53 0.90
N GLN A 380 -29.31 26.93 -0.21
CA GLN A 380 -30.70 26.91 -0.66
C GLN A 380 -31.60 26.15 0.32
N HIS A 381 -31.10 25.05 0.90
CA HIS A 381 -31.86 24.23 1.84
C HIS A 381 -31.65 24.61 3.31
N GLY A 382 -30.86 25.66 3.59
CA GLY A 382 -30.57 26.10 4.95
C GLY A 382 -29.91 25.02 5.81
N ILE A 383 -29.04 24.19 5.21
CA ILE A 383 -28.32 23.13 5.93
C ILE A 383 -27.33 23.80 6.89
N PRO A 384 -27.45 23.62 8.22
CA PRO A 384 -26.54 24.24 9.18
C PRO A 384 -25.11 23.77 8.94
N ARG A 385 -24.20 24.72 8.73
CA ARG A 385 -22.82 24.44 8.32
C ARG A 385 -22.07 23.62 9.37
N GLU A 386 -22.36 23.86 10.64
CA GLU A 386 -21.80 23.17 11.81
C GLU A 386 -22.25 21.70 11.93
N ASN A 387 -23.33 21.30 11.25
CA ASN A 387 -23.86 19.93 11.30
C ASN A 387 -23.22 19.00 10.27
N ILE A 388 -22.52 19.55 9.27
CA ILE A 388 -21.96 18.81 8.15
C ILE A 388 -20.44 18.88 8.10
N VAL A 389 -19.85 17.86 7.49
CA VAL A 389 -18.44 17.74 7.18
C VAL A 389 -18.28 17.86 5.67
N VAL A 390 -17.60 18.90 5.22
CA VAL A 390 -17.32 19.13 3.80
C VAL A 390 -15.84 18.90 3.53
N ALA A 391 -15.55 17.97 2.63
CA ALA A 391 -14.21 17.69 2.13
C ALA A 391 -14.04 18.14 0.69
N THR A 392 -12.88 18.73 0.38
CA THR A 392 -12.45 19.02 -1.00
C THR A 392 -10.97 18.68 -1.16
N LYS A 393 -10.44 18.78 -2.40
CA LYS A 393 -9.09 18.33 -2.74
C LYS A 393 -8.44 19.24 -3.78
N CYS A 394 -7.11 19.22 -3.81
CA CYS A 394 -6.30 19.83 -4.87
C CYS A 394 -5.22 18.86 -5.37
N TYR A 395 -4.87 18.97 -6.66
CA TYR A 395 -3.66 18.41 -7.31
C TYR A 395 -3.77 18.61 -8.82
N ASN A 396 -4.90 18.18 -9.41
CA ASN A 396 -5.13 18.14 -10.85
C ASN A 396 -5.42 19.53 -11.44
N PHE A 397 -5.21 19.66 -12.75
CA PHE A 397 -5.53 20.89 -13.47
C PHE A 397 -7.01 21.27 -13.36
N SER A 398 -7.26 22.56 -13.15
CA SER A 398 -8.56 23.19 -13.23
C SER A 398 -8.47 24.45 -14.10
N HIS A 399 -9.46 24.69 -14.95
CA HIS A 399 -9.57 25.90 -15.76
C HIS A 399 -10.56 26.88 -15.11
N PRO A 400 -10.28 28.18 -15.00
CA PRO A 400 -11.10 29.10 -14.22
C PRO A 400 -12.48 29.35 -14.84
N THR A 401 -12.62 29.20 -16.17
CA THR A 401 -13.78 29.71 -16.92
C THR A 401 -14.45 28.68 -17.84
N ASP A 402 -13.88 27.49 -18.00
CA ASP A 402 -14.44 26.47 -18.92
C ASP A 402 -14.97 25.26 -18.14
N PRO A 403 -16.26 25.20 -17.80
CA PRO A 403 -16.83 24.06 -17.06
C PRO A 403 -16.79 22.72 -17.82
N GLY A 404 -16.47 22.73 -19.11
CA GLY A 404 -16.25 21.53 -19.92
C GLY A 404 -14.78 21.11 -20.03
N PHE A 405 -13.85 21.92 -19.52
CA PHE A 405 -12.43 21.62 -19.61
C PHE A 405 -12.10 20.31 -18.92
N ARG A 406 -11.57 19.37 -19.70
CA ARG A 406 -11.09 18.08 -19.22
C ARG A 406 -9.66 17.90 -19.71
N PRO A 407 -8.65 18.01 -18.83
CA PRO A 407 -7.27 17.82 -19.24
C PRO A 407 -7.06 16.37 -19.69
N ASP A 408 -6.46 16.16 -20.86
CA ASP A 408 -5.94 14.85 -21.22
C ASP A 408 -4.62 14.66 -20.48
N LEU A 409 -4.68 14.05 -19.30
CA LEU A 409 -3.52 13.82 -18.42
C LEU A 409 -2.42 12.96 -19.07
N ARG A 410 -2.66 12.40 -20.26
CA ARG A 410 -1.64 11.68 -21.06
C ARG A 410 -0.83 12.62 -21.97
N LYS A 411 -1.24 13.88 -22.10
CA LYS A 411 -0.57 14.89 -22.93
C LYS A 411 0.25 15.82 -22.05
N VAL A 412 1.55 15.53 -21.97
CA VAL A 412 2.58 16.32 -21.27
C VAL A 412 2.62 17.80 -21.71
N SER A 413 2.07 18.14 -22.88
CA SER A 413 2.04 19.52 -23.37
C SER A 413 1.18 20.47 -22.52
N ILE A 414 0.14 19.98 -21.84
CA ILE A 414 -0.77 20.82 -21.04
C ILE A 414 -0.05 21.51 -19.88
N GLU A 415 0.93 20.84 -19.27
CA GLU A 415 1.77 21.39 -18.20
C GLU A 415 2.62 22.58 -18.67
N ARG A 416 2.90 22.66 -19.97
CA ARG A 416 3.74 23.70 -20.58
C ARG A 416 2.95 24.88 -21.11
N GLU A 417 1.63 24.81 -21.09
CA GLU A 417 0.81 25.98 -21.38
C GLU A 417 0.94 26.96 -20.22
N HIS A 418 1.31 28.21 -20.52
CA HIS A 418 1.63 29.26 -19.54
C HIS A 418 0.59 29.39 -18.41
N TYR A 419 -0.68 29.10 -18.71
CA TYR A 419 -1.76 29.16 -17.75
C TYR A 419 -1.70 28.07 -16.66
N PHE A 420 -1.30 26.84 -17.01
CA PHE A 420 -1.42 25.67 -16.15
C PHE A 420 -0.17 25.34 -15.31
N VAL A 421 0.97 26.00 -15.59
CA VAL A 421 2.27 25.73 -14.95
C VAL A 421 2.20 25.72 -13.42
N ASN A 422 1.40 26.61 -12.83
CA ASN A 422 1.24 26.73 -11.36
C ASN A 422 -0.15 26.30 -10.86
N GLN A 423 -0.94 25.64 -11.70
CA GLN A 423 -2.32 25.21 -11.39
C GLN A 423 -2.42 23.67 -11.25
N HIS A 424 -1.29 23.03 -10.94
CA HIS A 424 -1.15 21.59 -10.73
C HIS A 424 -0.10 21.31 -9.64
N GLY A 425 -0.14 20.11 -9.07
CA GLY A 425 0.79 19.66 -8.03
C GLY A 425 0.43 20.22 -6.65
N LEU A 426 1.40 20.16 -5.73
CA LEU A 426 1.25 20.49 -4.31
C LEU A 426 2.20 21.59 -3.85
N SER A 427 2.65 22.45 -4.77
CA SER A 427 3.39 23.66 -4.41
C SER A 427 2.60 24.51 -3.41
N ARG A 428 3.31 25.26 -2.56
CA ARG A 428 2.67 26.16 -1.60
C ARG A 428 1.70 27.13 -2.29
N LYS A 429 2.09 27.68 -3.45
CA LYS A 429 1.25 28.60 -4.22
C LYS A 429 -0.07 27.93 -4.61
N HIS A 430 -0.02 26.75 -5.20
CA HIS A 430 -1.22 26.06 -5.67
C HIS A 430 -2.14 25.64 -4.51
N ILE A 431 -1.58 25.14 -3.39
CA ILE A 431 -2.38 24.77 -2.22
C ILE A 431 -3.20 25.96 -1.70
N PHE A 432 -2.57 27.13 -1.54
CA PHE A 432 -3.26 28.32 -1.04
C PHE A 432 -4.34 28.80 -2.02
N GLU A 433 -4.02 28.85 -3.32
CA GLU A 433 -4.98 29.25 -4.36
C GLU A 433 -6.15 28.27 -4.48
N ALA A 434 -5.90 26.97 -4.36
CA ALA A 434 -6.93 25.94 -4.41
C ALA A 434 -7.88 26.04 -3.21
N VAL A 435 -7.37 26.25 -1.99
CA VAL A 435 -8.20 26.47 -0.80
C VAL A 435 -9.12 27.69 -1.00
N ASP A 436 -8.57 28.82 -1.46
CA ASP A 436 -9.35 30.05 -1.66
C ASP A 436 -10.41 29.89 -2.76
N ARG A 437 -10.04 29.22 -3.86
CA ARG A 437 -10.97 28.90 -4.95
C ARG A 437 -12.10 27.98 -4.49
N SER A 438 -11.77 26.92 -3.75
CA SER A 438 -12.75 25.96 -3.24
C SER A 438 -13.72 26.61 -2.25
N LEU A 439 -13.23 27.43 -1.30
CA LEU A 439 -14.09 28.17 -0.37
C LEU A 439 -15.06 29.10 -1.12
N LYS A 440 -14.57 29.80 -2.15
CA LYS A 440 -15.40 30.65 -3.01
C LYS A 440 -16.47 29.86 -3.76
N ASN A 441 -16.11 28.72 -4.36
CA ASN A 441 -17.06 27.87 -5.08
C ASN A 441 -18.12 27.28 -4.14
N LEU A 442 -17.69 26.77 -2.99
CA LEU A 442 -18.56 26.19 -1.96
C LEU A 442 -19.40 27.26 -1.24
N GLN A 443 -19.03 28.54 -1.33
CA GLN A 443 -19.63 29.63 -0.56
C GLN A 443 -19.56 29.37 0.95
N LEU A 444 -18.41 28.85 1.42
CA LEU A 444 -18.16 28.51 2.83
C LEU A 444 -16.98 29.30 3.38
N GLU A 445 -16.96 29.50 4.70
CA GLU A 445 -15.86 30.17 5.40
C GLU A 445 -14.72 29.22 5.76
N TYR A 446 -15.00 27.92 5.88
CA TYR A 446 -14.01 26.89 6.19
C TYR A 446 -14.33 25.55 5.53
N ILE A 447 -13.27 24.78 5.29
CA ILE A 447 -13.31 23.37 4.86
C ILE A 447 -13.02 22.49 6.08
N ASP A 448 -13.81 21.44 6.31
CA ASP A 448 -13.53 20.51 7.41
C ASP A 448 -12.33 19.64 7.10
N LEU A 449 -12.26 19.08 5.89
CA LEU A 449 -11.20 18.18 5.47
C LEU A 449 -10.65 18.58 4.09
N PHE A 450 -9.45 19.14 4.06
CA PHE A 450 -8.76 19.44 2.80
C PHE A 450 -7.78 18.32 2.46
N GLN A 451 -7.90 17.73 1.27
CA GLN A 451 -7.10 16.57 0.89
C GLN A 451 -6.12 16.90 -0.23
N ILE A 452 -4.92 16.34 -0.15
CA ILE A 452 -4.09 16.21 -1.35
C ILE A 452 -4.69 15.10 -2.21
N HIS A 453 -4.97 15.39 -3.47
CA HIS A 453 -5.68 14.45 -4.34
C HIS A 453 -4.73 13.34 -4.85
N ARG A 454 -3.42 13.61 -4.93
CA ARG A 454 -2.34 12.66 -5.26
C ARG A 454 -1.07 13.04 -4.52
N PHE A 455 -0.08 12.14 -4.49
CA PHE A 455 1.30 12.51 -4.15
C PHE A 455 1.92 13.35 -5.28
N ASP A 456 2.76 14.32 -4.91
CA ASP A 456 3.52 15.14 -5.85
C ASP A 456 5.02 14.82 -5.69
N PRO A 457 5.65 14.14 -6.68
CA PRO A 457 7.07 13.83 -6.63
C PRO A 457 7.97 15.02 -6.96
N GLU A 458 7.43 16.12 -7.50
CA GLU A 458 8.20 17.30 -7.93
C GLU A 458 8.30 18.37 -6.85
N THR A 459 7.33 18.43 -5.93
CA THR A 459 7.36 19.35 -4.78
C THR A 459 7.99 18.69 -3.55
N PRO A 460 8.98 19.32 -2.88
CA PRO A 460 9.53 18.81 -1.63
C PRO A 460 8.45 18.55 -0.58
N VAL A 461 8.51 17.39 0.10
CA VAL A 461 7.53 16.99 1.11
C VAL A 461 7.40 18.04 2.22
N GLU A 462 8.52 18.65 2.64
CA GLU A 462 8.56 19.70 3.65
C GLU A 462 7.76 20.95 3.23
N GLU A 463 7.83 21.35 1.95
CA GLU A 463 7.07 22.49 1.44
C GLU A 463 5.57 22.18 1.47
N THR A 464 5.18 21.04 0.91
CA THR A 464 3.79 20.57 0.89
C THR A 464 3.20 20.50 2.30
N MET A 465 3.89 19.82 3.22
CA MET A 465 3.39 19.66 4.59
C MET A 465 3.34 20.98 5.36
N LYS A 466 4.31 21.88 5.15
CA LYS A 466 4.28 23.22 5.75
C LYS A 466 3.13 24.06 5.20
N ALA A 467 2.88 24.00 3.89
CA ALA A 467 1.76 24.71 3.27
C ALA A 467 0.40 24.22 3.80
N LEU A 468 0.22 22.90 3.88
CA LEU A 468 -0.98 22.28 4.46
C LEU A 468 -1.18 22.66 5.93
N HIS A 469 -0.10 22.68 6.72
CA HIS A 469 -0.16 23.14 8.10
C HIS A 469 -0.54 24.62 8.20
N ASP A 470 0.02 25.48 7.34
CA ASP A 470 -0.25 26.91 7.39
C ASP A 470 -1.71 27.24 6.98
N VAL A 471 -2.31 26.52 6.03
CA VAL A 471 -3.75 26.69 5.72
C VAL A 471 -4.64 26.23 6.87
N VAL A 472 -4.24 25.21 7.64
CA VAL A 472 -4.92 24.84 8.89
C VAL A 472 -4.77 25.94 9.94
N LYS A 473 -3.55 26.47 10.14
CA LYS A 473 -3.29 27.56 11.09
C LYS A 473 -4.03 28.85 10.73
N SER A 474 -4.31 29.08 9.45
CA SER A 474 -5.11 30.22 8.99
C SER A 474 -6.60 30.14 9.38
N GLY A 475 -7.08 28.97 9.80
CA GLY A 475 -8.49 28.74 10.13
C GLY A 475 -9.39 28.45 8.92
N LYS A 476 -8.86 28.46 7.69
CA LYS A 476 -9.59 28.09 6.47
C LYS A 476 -9.85 26.59 6.34
N VAL A 477 -9.01 25.77 6.98
CA VAL A 477 -9.09 24.30 6.97
C VAL A 477 -9.06 23.80 8.42
N ARG A 478 -9.89 22.79 8.76
CA ARG A 478 -9.88 22.16 10.10
C ARG A 478 -8.93 20.98 10.17
N TYR A 479 -9.01 20.08 9.20
CA TYR A 479 -8.23 18.86 9.10
C TYR A 479 -7.67 18.66 7.69
N ILE A 480 -6.59 17.91 7.58
CA ILE A 480 -6.01 17.52 6.29
C ILE A 480 -6.04 16.01 6.10
N GLY A 481 -6.15 15.59 4.85
CA GLY A 481 -6.09 14.18 4.43
C GLY A 481 -5.26 14.00 3.16
N ALA A 482 -5.05 12.75 2.76
CA ALA A 482 -4.40 12.41 1.50
C ALA A 482 -5.24 11.41 0.70
N SER A 483 -4.92 11.26 -0.59
CA SER A 483 -5.57 10.31 -1.48
C SER A 483 -4.54 9.69 -2.42
N SER A 484 -4.67 8.38 -2.64
CA SER A 484 -4.00 7.59 -3.69
C SER A 484 -2.50 7.87 -3.80
N MET A 485 -1.74 7.22 -2.91
CA MET A 485 -0.29 7.31 -2.84
C MET A 485 0.25 6.07 -2.13
N TRP A 486 1.54 5.79 -2.29
CA TRP A 486 2.17 4.61 -1.67
C TRP A 486 2.23 4.75 -0.14
N ALA A 487 2.15 3.64 0.59
CA ALA A 487 2.15 3.65 2.06
C ALA A 487 3.42 4.30 2.62
N TRP A 488 4.59 4.03 2.02
CA TRP A 488 5.85 4.68 2.42
C TRP A 488 5.86 6.20 2.18
N GLN A 489 5.23 6.70 1.10
CA GLN A 489 5.14 8.13 0.83
C GLN A 489 4.25 8.78 1.91
N PHE A 490 3.11 8.17 2.23
CA PHE A 490 2.18 8.71 3.21
C PHE A 490 2.81 8.71 4.62
N ALA A 491 3.51 7.63 4.97
CA ALA A 491 4.30 7.55 6.19
C ALA A 491 5.39 8.63 6.26
N LYS A 492 6.13 8.85 5.16
CA LYS A 492 7.14 9.91 5.06
C LYS A 492 6.54 11.30 5.28
N MET A 493 5.39 11.61 4.68
CA MET A 493 4.75 12.93 4.83
C MET A 493 4.24 13.16 6.26
N ASN A 494 3.57 12.19 6.86
CA ASN A 494 3.12 12.28 8.26
C ASN A 494 4.30 12.40 9.23
N PHE A 495 5.40 11.70 8.95
CA PHE A 495 6.64 11.85 9.69
C PHE A 495 7.18 13.28 9.61
N VAL A 496 7.30 13.85 8.41
CA VAL A 496 7.80 15.22 8.23
C VAL A 496 6.94 16.20 9.02
N ALA A 497 5.62 16.03 9.03
CA ALA A 497 4.76 16.85 9.86
C ALA A 497 5.04 16.67 11.36
N GLU A 498 5.12 15.44 11.85
CA GLU A 498 5.38 15.17 13.27
C GLU A 498 6.70 15.79 13.75
N LYS A 499 7.78 15.60 12.98
CA LYS A 499 9.12 16.11 13.30
C LYS A 499 9.13 17.63 13.49
N ASN A 500 8.32 18.33 12.71
CA ASN A 500 8.27 19.80 12.72
C ASN A 500 7.13 20.36 13.59
N GLY A 501 6.38 19.50 14.30
CA GLY A 501 5.20 19.91 15.07
C GLY A 501 4.06 20.46 14.20
N TRP A 502 3.99 20.02 12.94
CA TRP A 502 2.96 20.41 11.99
C TRP A 502 1.76 19.47 12.02
N THR A 503 0.68 19.90 11.35
CA THR A 503 -0.55 19.13 11.26
C THR A 503 -0.31 17.84 10.48
N LYS A 504 -0.72 16.70 11.03
CA LYS A 504 -0.68 15.39 10.36
C LYS A 504 -1.97 15.12 9.59
N PHE A 505 -1.89 14.25 8.59
CA PHE A 505 -3.06 13.71 7.92
C PHE A 505 -3.88 12.81 8.84
N ILE A 506 -5.20 13.01 8.83
CA ILE A 506 -6.14 12.19 9.63
C ILE A 506 -6.91 11.17 8.79
N THR A 507 -6.89 11.31 7.46
CA THR A 507 -7.58 10.39 6.54
C THR A 507 -6.73 10.01 5.34
N MET A 508 -7.06 8.84 4.80
CA MET A 508 -6.57 8.35 3.52
C MET A 508 -7.76 7.94 2.63
N GLN A 509 -7.87 8.57 1.45
CA GLN A 509 -8.91 8.32 0.45
C GLN A 509 -8.39 7.47 -0.71
N ASN A 510 -8.51 6.15 -0.61
CA ASN A 510 -7.99 5.18 -1.61
C ASN A 510 -9.06 4.46 -2.40
N GLN A 511 -8.66 3.79 -3.49
CA GLN A 511 -9.55 2.87 -4.18
C GLN A 511 -9.65 1.58 -3.37
N TYR A 512 -10.83 1.21 -2.90
CA TYR A 512 -10.99 -0.08 -2.21
C TYR A 512 -12.40 -0.64 -2.36
N ASN A 513 -12.49 -1.85 -2.91
CA ASN A 513 -13.73 -2.58 -3.16
C ASN A 513 -13.42 -4.06 -3.44
N LEU A 514 -14.44 -4.91 -3.58
CA LEU A 514 -14.28 -6.34 -3.85
C LEU A 514 -13.47 -6.67 -5.11
N LEU A 515 -13.45 -5.77 -6.10
CA LEU A 515 -12.74 -5.94 -7.37
C LEU A 515 -11.38 -5.22 -7.40
N TYR A 516 -11.00 -4.50 -6.34
CA TYR A 516 -9.69 -3.86 -6.20
C TYR A 516 -9.30 -3.78 -4.71
N ARG A 517 -8.34 -4.62 -4.32
CA ARG A 517 -7.97 -4.87 -2.91
C ARG A 517 -6.48 -4.64 -2.65
N GLU A 518 -5.81 -3.89 -3.51
CA GLU A 518 -4.35 -3.69 -3.39
C GLU A 518 -3.97 -2.91 -2.12
N GLU A 519 -4.87 -2.08 -1.58
CA GLU A 519 -4.68 -1.34 -0.31
C GLU A 519 -4.55 -2.25 0.92
N GLU A 520 -5.06 -3.49 0.86
CA GLU A 520 -4.91 -4.49 1.93
C GLU A 520 -3.45 -4.91 2.12
N ARG A 521 -2.60 -4.65 1.13
CA ARG A 521 -1.18 -5.06 1.17
C ARG A 521 -0.37 -4.29 2.17
N GLU A 522 -0.56 -2.97 2.29
CA GLU A 522 0.28 -2.12 3.15
C GLU A 522 -0.50 -0.96 3.75
N MET A 523 -1.16 -0.17 2.90
CA MET A 523 -1.77 1.10 3.28
C MET A 523 -2.87 0.98 4.34
N ASN A 524 -3.78 -0.01 4.22
CA ASN A 524 -4.84 -0.20 5.21
C ASN A 524 -4.27 -0.54 6.61
N SER A 525 -3.23 -1.37 6.65
CA SER A 525 -2.55 -1.73 7.90
C SER A 525 -1.81 -0.55 8.50
N TYR A 526 -1.11 0.24 7.68
CA TYR A 526 -0.48 1.48 8.12
C TYR A 526 -1.51 2.47 8.67
N CYS A 527 -2.66 2.64 8.00
CA CYS A 527 -3.70 3.56 8.46
C CYS A 527 -4.28 3.13 9.82
N LEU A 528 -4.50 1.83 10.03
CA LEU A 528 -4.94 1.29 11.32
C LEU A 528 -3.92 1.57 12.43
N ASP A 529 -2.64 1.26 12.18
CA ASP A 529 -1.55 1.49 13.12
C ASP A 529 -1.35 2.99 13.44
N ALA A 530 -1.43 3.86 12.43
CA ALA A 530 -1.23 5.30 12.58
C ALA A 530 -2.48 6.06 13.07
N GLY A 531 -3.61 5.38 13.30
CA GLY A 531 -4.87 6.01 13.71
C GLY A 531 -5.51 6.90 12.63
N VAL A 532 -5.25 6.61 11.35
CA VAL A 532 -5.77 7.32 10.18
C VAL A 532 -7.05 6.65 9.68
N GLY A 533 -8.11 7.43 9.42
CA GLY A 533 -9.36 6.91 8.88
C GLY A 533 -9.29 6.64 7.38
N VAL A 534 -9.70 5.45 6.93
CA VAL A 534 -9.79 5.17 5.49
C VAL A 534 -11.19 5.52 4.97
N ILE A 535 -11.25 6.31 3.90
CA ILE A 535 -12.51 6.76 3.26
C ILE A 535 -12.52 6.34 1.78
N PRO A 536 -12.80 5.07 1.46
CA PRO A 536 -12.60 4.54 0.11
C PRO A 536 -13.44 5.23 -0.97
N TRP A 537 -12.84 5.52 -2.11
CA TRP A 537 -13.54 5.89 -3.33
C TRP A 537 -13.81 4.66 -4.23
N ALA A 538 -14.79 4.80 -5.13
CA ALA A 538 -15.33 3.72 -5.96
C ALA A 538 -15.64 2.41 -5.20
N PRO A 539 -16.42 2.45 -4.10
CA PRO A 539 -16.72 1.28 -3.28
C PRO A 539 -17.48 0.18 -4.03
N LEU A 540 -18.11 0.53 -5.16
CA LEU A 540 -18.81 -0.40 -6.06
C LEU A 540 -18.15 -0.53 -7.44
N ALA A 541 -16.86 -0.16 -7.55
CA ALA A 541 -16.05 -0.26 -8.78
C ALA A 541 -16.71 0.36 -10.03
N GLY A 542 -17.26 1.59 -9.89
CA GLY A 542 -17.99 2.24 -10.99
C GLY A 542 -19.27 1.49 -11.39
N GLY A 543 -19.87 0.76 -10.43
CA GLY A 543 -21.04 -0.09 -10.61
C GLY A 543 -20.72 -1.49 -11.13
N LYS A 544 -19.45 -1.90 -11.26
CA LYS A 544 -19.05 -3.23 -11.82
C LYS A 544 -19.64 -4.39 -11.04
N VAL A 545 -19.79 -4.22 -9.73
CA VAL A 545 -20.39 -5.21 -8.83
C VAL A 545 -21.88 -5.45 -9.08
N MET A 546 -22.55 -4.62 -9.89
CA MET A 546 -23.99 -4.76 -10.20
C MET A 546 -24.27 -5.76 -11.33
N GLY A 547 -23.24 -6.36 -11.93
CA GLY A 547 -23.37 -7.39 -12.97
C GLY A 547 -22.54 -7.11 -14.22
N ARG A 548 -22.37 -8.16 -15.04
CA ARG A 548 -21.51 -8.18 -16.24
C ARG A 548 -22.01 -7.26 -17.36
N ASN A 549 -23.33 -7.11 -17.51
CA ASN A 549 -23.95 -6.35 -18.60
C ASN A 549 -24.68 -5.11 -18.09
N ARG A 550 -24.01 -3.95 -18.16
CA ARG A 550 -24.55 -2.70 -17.59
C ARG A 550 -24.97 -1.68 -18.64
N GLY A 551 -24.38 -1.70 -19.85
CA GLY A 551 -24.80 -0.87 -20.99
C GLY A 551 -24.83 0.66 -20.78
N THR A 552 -24.30 1.19 -19.66
CA THR A 552 -24.39 2.62 -19.32
C THR A 552 -23.16 3.43 -19.76
N ALA A 553 -23.33 4.74 -19.96
CA ALA A 553 -22.22 5.67 -20.22
C ALA A 553 -21.16 5.68 -19.11
N ARG A 554 -21.59 5.59 -17.84
CA ARG A 554 -20.69 5.44 -16.69
C ARG A 554 -19.90 4.13 -16.75
N ALA A 555 -20.49 3.03 -17.21
CA ALA A 555 -19.79 1.76 -17.36
C ALA A 555 -18.65 1.88 -18.39
N LYS A 556 -18.89 2.53 -19.54
CA LYS A 556 -17.86 2.79 -20.57
C LYS A 556 -16.70 3.63 -20.02
N THR A 557 -17.01 4.71 -19.28
CA THR A 557 -15.97 5.53 -18.63
C THR A 557 -15.16 4.72 -17.61
N SER A 558 -15.84 3.83 -16.87
CA SER A 558 -15.21 2.97 -15.86
C SER A 558 -14.33 1.89 -16.49
N GLU A 559 -14.70 1.33 -17.65
CA GLU A 559 -13.84 0.39 -18.39
C GLU A 559 -12.54 1.04 -18.86
N ASN A 560 -12.61 2.28 -19.36
CA ASN A 560 -11.41 3.03 -19.73
C ASN A 560 -10.48 3.32 -18.52
N MET A 561 -11.05 3.49 -17.33
CA MET A 561 -10.30 3.82 -16.11
C MET A 561 -9.77 2.58 -15.38
N TYR A 562 -10.48 1.45 -15.43
CA TYR A 562 -10.18 0.25 -14.63
C TYR A 562 -9.88 -1.00 -15.46
N GLY A 563 -9.85 -0.89 -16.80
CA GLY A 563 -9.78 -2.04 -17.71
C GLY A 563 -11.10 -2.82 -17.79
N GLY A 564 -11.10 -3.92 -18.56
CA GLY A 564 -12.22 -4.85 -18.67
C GLY A 564 -12.46 -5.68 -17.39
N PHE A 565 -13.38 -6.64 -17.45
CA PHE A 565 -13.50 -7.68 -16.43
C PHE A 565 -12.45 -8.76 -16.66
N THR A 566 -11.86 -9.27 -15.59
CA THR A 566 -11.07 -10.52 -15.61
C THR A 566 -11.96 -11.69 -15.20
N ASP A 567 -11.59 -12.93 -15.52
CA ASP A 567 -12.31 -14.12 -15.07
C ASP A 567 -12.48 -14.17 -13.54
N ALA A 568 -11.47 -13.65 -12.81
CA ALA A 568 -11.53 -13.50 -11.36
C ALA A 568 -12.59 -12.48 -10.92
N ASP A 569 -12.71 -11.35 -11.62
CA ASP A 569 -13.75 -10.36 -11.34
C ASP A 569 -15.14 -10.92 -11.60
N ASP A 570 -15.29 -11.65 -12.70
CA ASP A 570 -16.54 -12.30 -13.09
C ASP A 570 -16.99 -13.32 -12.04
N LEU A 571 -16.06 -14.08 -11.46
CA LEU A 571 -16.36 -15.00 -10.38
C LEU A 571 -16.72 -14.28 -9.08
N VAL A 572 -16.04 -13.17 -8.73
CA VAL A 572 -16.44 -12.35 -7.56
C VAL A 572 -17.86 -11.80 -7.74
N ILE A 573 -18.21 -11.33 -8.94
CA ILE A 573 -19.55 -10.81 -9.25
C ILE A 573 -20.62 -11.90 -9.12
N ASP A 574 -20.35 -13.12 -9.58
CA ASP A 574 -21.27 -14.24 -9.40
C ASP A 574 -21.49 -14.56 -7.92
N ARG A 575 -20.41 -14.56 -7.11
CA ARG A 575 -20.51 -14.78 -5.66
C ARG A 575 -21.29 -13.69 -4.95
N ILE A 576 -21.15 -12.43 -5.38
CA ILE A 576 -22.00 -11.32 -4.90
C ILE A 576 -23.47 -11.61 -5.23
N ALA A 577 -23.78 -12.03 -6.45
CA ALA A 577 -25.14 -12.32 -6.90
C ALA A 577 -25.78 -13.47 -6.11
N GLU A 578 -25.01 -14.52 -5.81
CA GLU A 578 -25.45 -15.66 -5.00
C GLU A 578 -25.81 -15.24 -3.57
N ILE A 579 -24.94 -14.47 -2.91
CA ILE A 579 -25.20 -13.96 -1.54
C ILE A 579 -26.40 -13.01 -1.54
N ALA A 580 -26.46 -12.10 -2.53
CA ALA A 580 -27.57 -11.17 -2.69
C ALA A 580 -28.91 -11.91 -2.82
N LYS A 581 -28.96 -12.95 -3.67
CA LYS A 581 -30.13 -13.81 -3.83
C LYS A 581 -30.48 -14.56 -2.55
N LYS A 582 -29.49 -15.16 -1.86
CA LYS A 582 -29.68 -15.93 -0.63
C LYS A 582 -30.26 -15.06 0.50
N LYS A 583 -29.83 -13.80 0.61
CA LYS A 583 -30.28 -12.86 1.65
C LYS A 583 -31.47 -11.99 1.23
N GLY A 584 -31.89 -12.04 -0.04
CA GLY A 584 -32.98 -11.19 -0.56
C GLY A 584 -32.63 -9.70 -0.63
N ILE A 585 -31.37 -9.36 -0.85
CA ILE A 585 -30.85 -7.98 -0.87
C ILE A 585 -30.19 -7.66 -2.23
N SER A 586 -29.86 -6.39 -2.46
CA SER A 586 -29.20 -5.96 -3.70
C SER A 586 -27.70 -6.28 -3.73
N HIS A 587 -27.11 -6.28 -4.93
CA HIS A 587 -25.66 -6.47 -5.10
C HIS A 587 -24.86 -5.33 -4.46
N SER A 588 -25.40 -4.09 -4.52
CA SER A 588 -24.81 -2.92 -3.87
C SER A 588 -24.77 -3.09 -2.36
N GLN A 589 -25.84 -3.62 -1.74
CA GLN A 589 -25.87 -3.91 -0.31
C GLN A 589 -24.79 -4.92 0.09
N VAL A 590 -24.61 -6.01 -0.65
CA VAL A 590 -23.54 -6.99 -0.37
C VAL A 590 -22.15 -6.36 -0.49
N GLY A 591 -21.89 -5.63 -1.58
CA GLY A 591 -20.59 -4.99 -1.81
C GLY A 591 -20.24 -3.93 -0.76
N LEU A 592 -21.22 -3.11 -0.36
CA LEU A 592 -21.04 -2.11 0.70
C LEU A 592 -20.88 -2.75 2.07
N ALA A 593 -21.68 -3.76 2.41
CA ALA A 593 -21.57 -4.48 3.68
C ALA A 593 -20.18 -5.12 3.84
N TRP A 594 -19.65 -5.73 2.77
CA TRP A 594 -18.28 -6.25 2.78
C TRP A 594 -17.26 -5.14 3.06
N LEU A 595 -17.37 -3.99 2.40
CA LEU A 595 -16.40 -2.90 2.58
C LEU A 595 -16.50 -2.28 3.99
N LEU A 596 -17.71 -2.15 4.52
CA LEU A 596 -17.98 -1.65 5.87
C LEU A 596 -17.51 -2.62 6.97
N SER A 597 -17.36 -3.91 6.66
CA SER A 597 -16.77 -4.90 7.58
C SER A 597 -15.27 -4.70 7.81
N LYS A 598 -14.59 -3.88 6.98
CA LYS A 598 -13.14 -3.70 7.03
C LYS A 598 -12.74 -2.75 8.15
N PRO A 599 -11.85 -3.16 9.08
CA PRO A 599 -11.53 -2.36 10.26
C PRO A 599 -10.99 -0.96 9.96
N ALA A 600 -10.21 -0.80 8.89
CA ALA A 600 -9.60 0.48 8.52
C ALA A 600 -10.64 1.50 7.98
N VAL A 601 -11.75 1.01 7.44
CA VAL A 601 -12.72 1.83 6.70
C VAL A 601 -13.60 2.60 7.67
N SER A 602 -13.54 3.93 7.61
CA SER A 602 -14.38 4.86 8.37
C SER A 602 -15.66 5.26 7.61
N ALA A 603 -15.57 5.63 6.34
CA ALA A 603 -16.76 5.96 5.55
C ALA A 603 -16.49 5.83 4.04
N PRO A 604 -17.03 4.80 3.34
CA PRO A 604 -16.91 4.74 1.89
C PRO A 604 -17.67 5.89 1.22
N ILE A 605 -17.10 6.42 0.14
CA ILE A 605 -17.60 7.57 -0.61
C ILE A 605 -18.47 7.09 -1.76
N LEU A 606 -19.76 7.39 -1.68
CA LEU A 606 -20.80 6.87 -2.57
C LEU A 606 -21.18 7.88 -3.65
N GLY A 607 -21.24 7.42 -4.90
CA GLY A 607 -21.83 8.21 -5.98
C GLY A 607 -23.35 8.05 -6.00
N ILE A 608 -24.08 8.98 -5.40
CA ILE A 608 -25.54 8.95 -5.30
C ILE A 608 -26.12 9.85 -6.39
N THR A 609 -26.41 9.28 -7.57
CA THR A 609 -27.03 10.01 -8.70
C THR A 609 -28.51 9.68 -8.90
N LYS A 610 -29.06 8.76 -8.09
CA LYS A 610 -30.47 8.37 -8.07
C LYS A 610 -30.86 8.05 -6.64
N GLU A 611 -32.11 8.32 -6.28
CA GLU A 611 -32.65 8.07 -4.94
C GLU A 611 -32.52 6.60 -4.51
N LYS A 612 -32.80 5.65 -5.40
CA LYS A 612 -32.60 4.22 -5.11
C LYS A 612 -31.17 3.89 -4.62
N TYR A 613 -30.15 4.61 -5.07
CA TYR A 613 -28.77 4.37 -4.62
C TYR A 613 -28.54 4.83 -3.16
N LEU A 614 -29.28 5.84 -2.71
CA LEU A 614 -29.31 6.24 -1.30
C LEU A 614 -29.99 5.14 -0.45
N ASP A 615 -31.15 4.65 -0.90
CA ASP A 615 -31.91 3.61 -0.19
C ASP A 615 -31.08 2.32 -0.01
N ASP A 616 -30.51 1.82 -1.10
CA ASP A 616 -29.66 0.62 -1.08
C ASP A 616 -28.44 0.82 -0.17
N ALA A 617 -27.87 2.03 -0.14
CA ALA A 617 -26.69 2.33 0.67
C ALA A 617 -27.00 2.37 2.16
N ILE A 618 -28.08 3.06 2.56
CA ILE A 618 -28.53 3.09 3.96
C ILE A 618 -28.87 1.67 4.42
N ALA A 619 -29.59 0.91 3.60
CA ALA A 619 -29.96 -0.46 3.92
C ALA A 619 -28.74 -1.39 4.09
N ALA A 620 -27.59 -1.06 3.48
CA ALA A 620 -26.35 -1.83 3.67
C ALA A 620 -25.77 -1.73 5.09
N LEU A 621 -26.09 -0.67 5.85
CA LEU A 621 -25.63 -0.49 7.24
C LEU A 621 -26.19 -1.55 8.20
N SER A 622 -27.32 -2.17 7.84
CA SER A 622 -27.97 -3.24 8.61
C SER A 622 -27.57 -4.65 8.15
N VAL A 623 -26.72 -4.78 7.12
CA VAL A 623 -26.31 -6.08 6.58
C VAL A 623 -25.04 -6.55 7.27
N THR A 624 -25.12 -7.72 7.90
CA THR A 624 -23.95 -8.43 8.43
C THR A 624 -23.62 -9.63 7.54
N LEU A 625 -22.36 -9.73 7.12
CA LEU A 625 -21.79 -10.88 6.43
C LEU A 625 -21.07 -11.78 7.43
N THR A 626 -21.21 -13.09 7.32
CA THR A 626 -20.43 -14.03 8.15
C THR A 626 -18.97 -14.08 7.70
N GLU A 627 -18.08 -14.61 8.54
CA GLU A 627 -16.67 -14.80 8.17
C GLU A 627 -16.52 -15.70 6.94
N GLU A 628 -17.36 -16.74 6.82
CA GLU A 628 -17.40 -17.62 5.65
C GLU A 628 -17.87 -16.89 4.40
N GLU A 629 -18.88 -16.02 4.50
CA GLU A 629 -19.37 -15.21 3.38
C GLU A 629 -18.31 -14.20 2.92
N VAL A 630 -17.62 -13.55 3.86
CA VAL A 630 -16.49 -12.66 3.55
C VAL A 630 -15.37 -13.43 2.85
N LYS A 631 -14.96 -14.58 3.40
CA LYS A 631 -13.94 -15.44 2.77
C LYS A 631 -14.37 -15.91 1.39
N TYR A 632 -15.65 -16.28 1.23
CA TYR A 632 -16.22 -16.70 -0.05
C TYR A 632 -16.16 -15.57 -1.08
N LEU A 633 -16.53 -14.35 -0.74
CA LEU A 633 -16.42 -13.22 -1.67
C LEU A 633 -14.98 -12.91 -2.09
N GLU A 634 -14.03 -13.17 -1.20
CA GLU A 634 -12.63 -12.76 -1.34
C GLU A 634 -11.70 -13.76 -2.02
N GLU A 635 -12.02 -15.05 -1.91
CA GLU A 635 -11.19 -16.15 -2.40
C GLU A 635 -10.84 -16.04 -3.89
N PRO A 636 -11.76 -15.65 -4.82
CA PRO A 636 -11.43 -15.54 -6.24
C PRO A 636 -10.50 -14.38 -6.59
N TYR A 637 -10.30 -13.42 -5.67
CA TYR A 637 -9.57 -12.20 -5.96
C TYR A 637 -8.12 -12.49 -6.37
N LYS A 638 -7.76 -12.05 -7.58
CA LYS A 638 -6.39 -12.04 -8.07
C LYS A 638 -5.77 -10.63 -7.94
N PRO A 639 -4.52 -10.53 -7.48
CA PRO A 639 -3.71 -9.31 -7.52
C PRO A 639 -3.81 -8.51 -8.82
N LYS A 640 -3.82 -7.18 -8.69
CA LYS A 640 -3.93 -6.25 -9.81
C LYS A 640 -2.75 -5.29 -9.89
N HIS A 641 -2.64 -4.60 -11.02
CA HIS A 641 -1.79 -3.41 -11.12
C HIS A 641 -2.37 -2.31 -10.24
N ILE A 642 -1.48 -1.54 -9.62
CA ILE A 642 -1.89 -0.40 -8.79
C ILE A 642 -2.49 0.69 -9.67
N ASN A 643 -3.58 1.28 -9.21
CA ASN A 643 -4.27 2.36 -9.88
C ASN A 643 -4.18 3.65 -9.08
N GLY A 644 -3.98 4.77 -9.77
CA GLY A 644 -4.07 6.12 -9.20
C GLY A 644 -2.90 6.56 -8.32
N HIS A 645 -1.88 5.73 -8.08
CA HIS A 645 -0.67 6.12 -7.35
C HIS A 645 0.35 6.74 -8.31
N ILE A 646 1.15 7.70 -7.81
CA ILE A 646 2.20 8.40 -8.57
C ILE A 646 3.56 8.09 -7.93
#